data_AF-A0A4R5F8T8-F1
#
_entry.id   AF-A0A4R5F8T8-F1
#
_cell.length_a   1.000
_cell.length_b   1.000
_cell.length_c   1.000
_cell.angle_alpha   90.00
_cell.angle_beta   90.00
_cell.angle_gamma   90.00
#
_symmetry.space_group_name_H-M   'P 1'
#
loop_
_entity.id
_entity.type
_entity.pdbx_description
1 polymer ?
#
loop_
_entity_poly.entity_id
_entity_poly.type
_entity_poly.pdbx_seq_one_letter_code
_entity_poly.pdbx_strand_id
1 'polypeptide(L)'
;MKRIISFLLIIISGPIIAMVTLPKFFSNHMVLQRDASITIYGWADAGKTVKINFNNKNLETKVNTNGEWSIDLPGQKAGGPFIMTIKEDNEITFQDIYIGDVWFCSGQSNMGWKLEDALNGKEELSKANYKKIKLLQVSRTMAGTPQKDIEKGQWEPCYPENAKGFSAIAYFFGRELYHEYKVPIGLINSSWGGTNIEAWMSEDIMGKHESAKKVIAEMKNINFPEVIANYNKDFKIWEDKADKLDIGMQERWYDSSYDTSSWKTINLPIYWSMAKIIPNDGIIWVSRTFELSQKELSQKEFILSIGRIDNEDVTYINGKIVGESKLKDLDRFYKIPKNIFTIGKNTITIRVKNSGDIGGFRSAKEALYLQTALQKISLAGEWKYETGTKNIEEVPVRQHPTKYATSLYNGMVAPFFGIKIKGIIWYQAESNSNNATEYAGLFKEMIADWRKKWKSDYPFIFAQLPNYANQNNRWITLRESQAKALELKNTGMAVLIDVGDDDNIHPVRKQIVGKRMATIAGNLAFGKKELTISAPVFENHKTEGNSIIVTFKNGTFAPETPKSGINGFMIAGNDKKFYPANSYLQNDMKTIKLRSEKVSNPKEVRYLWDDAPGKIMLYNKDGLVTPPFRTDTL
;
A
#
# COMPACT_ATOMS: atom_id res chain seq x y z
N MET A 1 -72.07 14.91 21.44
CA MET A 1 -71.30 16.10 21.05
C MET A 1 -69.82 15.89 21.32
N LYS A 2 -69.01 15.56 20.30
CA LYS A 2 -67.54 15.74 20.31
C LYS A 2 -67.15 16.14 18.89
N ARG A 3 -66.79 17.42 18.71
CA ARG A 3 -66.30 17.98 17.45
C ARG A 3 -64.84 17.55 17.30
N ILE A 4 -64.54 16.75 16.28
CA ILE A 4 -63.16 16.49 15.84
C ILE A 4 -62.80 17.63 14.89
N ILE A 5 -61.85 18.47 15.31
CA ILE A 5 -61.26 19.54 14.49
C ILE A 5 -60.09 18.89 13.73
N SER A 6 -60.26 18.67 12.43
CA SER A 6 -59.15 18.33 11.54
C SER A 6 -58.33 19.57 11.25
N PHE A 7 -57.11 19.62 11.78
CA PHE A 7 -56.09 20.59 11.37
C PHE A 7 -55.47 20.11 10.05
N LEU A 8 -55.72 20.84 8.96
CA LEU A 8 -55.06 20.64 7.68
C LEU A 8 -53.65 21.28 7.76
N LEU A 9 -52.62 20.44 7.88
CA LEU A 9 -51.22 20.89 7.82
C LEU A 9 -50.88 21.19 6.35
N ILE A 10 -50.87 22.46 5.96
CA ILE A 10 -50.37 22.91 4.66
C ILE A 10 -48.84 22.87 4.73
N ILE A 11 -48.23 21.84 4.15
CA ILE A 11 -46.78 21.77 3.92
C ILE A 11 -46.47 22.73 2.77
N ILE A 12 -45.95 23.91 3.10
CA ILE A 12 -45.40 24.84 2.10
C ILE A 12 -44.05 24.27 1.66
N SER A 13 -44.07 23.47 0.60
CA SER A 13 -42.87 23.06 -0.13
C SER A 13 -42.38 24.26 -0.96
N GLY A 14 -41.44 25.04 -0.43
CA GLY A 14 -40.71 26.02 -1.24
C GLY A 14 -39.89 25.28 -2.31
N PRO A 15 -39.70 25.86 -3.51
CA PRO A 15 -38.85 25.26 -4.53
C PRO A 15 -37.42 25.15 -3.97
N ILE A 16 -36.93 23.93 -3.85
CA ILE A 16 -35.51 23.66 -3.60
C ILE A 16 -34.80 23.99 -4.92
N ILE A 17 -34.10 25.12 -4.98
CA ILE A 17 -33.27 25.49 -6.14
C ILE A 17 -31.98 24.69 -6.03
N ALA A 18 -31.74 23.72 -6.92
CA ALA A 18 -30.50 22.97 -6.93
C ALA A 18 -29.46 23.70 -7.79
N MET A 19 -28.56 24.40 -7.10
CA MET A 19 -27.43 25.11 -7.71
C MET A 19 -26.51 24.18 -8.48
N VAL A 20 -25.76 24.72 -9.45
CA VAL A 20 -24.77 23.93 -10.19
C VAL A 20 -23.72 23.38 -9.23
N THR A 21 -23.43 22.09 -9.34
CA THR A 21 -22.42 21.35 -8.58
C THR A 21 -21.61 20.44 -9.51
N LEU A 22 -20.42 20.04 -9.08
CA LEU A 22 -19.51 19.18 -9.83
C LEU A 22 -18.95 18.09 -8.91
N PRO A 23 -18.38 17.00 -9.46
CA PRO A 23 -17.56 16.09 -8.68
C PRO A 23 -16.48 16.84 -7.88
N LYS A 24 -16.23 16.43 -6.63
CA LYS A 24 -15.33 17.11 -5.67
C LYS A 24 -13.88 17.21 -6.16
N PHE A 25 -13.46 16.31 -7.06
CA PHE A 25 -12.12 16.37 -7.64
C PHE A 25 -11.96 17.48 -8.69
N PHE A 26 -13.03 18.13 -9.16
CA PHE A 26 -12.91 19.42 -9.83
C PHE A 26 -12.75 20.50 -8.75
N SER A 27 -11.51 20.92 -8.54
CA SER A 27 -11.13 21.88 -7.50
C SER A 27 -10.05 22.84 -8.01
N ASN A 28 -9.70 23.84 -7.19
CA ASN A 28 -8.47 24.61 -7.38
C ASN A 28 -7.25 23.69 -7.50
N HIS A 29 -6.19 24.16 -8.14
CA HIS A 29 -4.92 23.46 -8.32
C HIS A 29 -4.97 22.19 -9.19
N MET A 30 -6.08 21.90 -9.85
CA MET A 30 -6.22 20.67 -10.65
C MET A 30 -5.33 20.65 -11.89
N VAL A 31 -5.07 19.45 -12.38
CA VAL A 31 -4.44 19.21 -13.70
C VAL A 31 -5.45 18.48 -14.58
N LEU A 32 -5.68 19.02 -15.77
CA LEU A 32 -6.50 18.40 -16.81
C LEU A 32 -5.59 17.80 -17.88
N GLN A 33 -5.96 16.64 -18.42
CA GLN A 33 -5.13 15.91 -19.36
C GLN A 33 -4.93 16.69 -20.67
N ARG A 34 -3.68 16.93 -21.02
CA ARG A 34 -3.26 17.54 -22.30
C ARG A 34 -3.46 16.60 -23.48
N ASP A 35 -3.50 17.17 -24.67
CA ASP A 35 -3.53 16.44 -25.95
C ASP A 35 -4.70 15.43 -26.07
N ALA A 36 -5.75 15.60 -25.27
CA ALA A 36 -6.99 14.82 -25.27
C ALA A 36 -8.18 15.74 -24.99
N SER A 37 -9.39 15.34 -25.38
CA SER A 37 -10.60 16.10 -25.04
C SER A 37 -10.77 16.20 -23.53
N ILE A 38 -11.18 17.38 -23.06
CA ILE A 38 -11.40 17.64 -21.63
C ILE A 38 -12.90 17.78 -21.40
N THR A 39 -13.47 16.79 -20.74
CA THR A 39 -14.88 16.79 -20.36
C THR A 39 -15.03 17.40 -18.97
N ILE A 40 -15.79 18.49 -18.87
CA ILE A 40 -16.24 19.07 -17.60
C ILE A 40 -17.72 18.73 -17.45
N TYR A 41 -18.12 18.25 -16.29
CA TYR A 41 -19.47 17.77 -16.05
C TYR A 41 -19.89 17.95 -14.60
N GLY A 42 -21.20 17.87 -14.37
CA GLY A 42 -21.77 18.04 -13.04
C GLY A 42 -23.27 17.87 -13.03
N TRP A 43 -23.89 18.45 -12.01
CA TRP A 43 -25.33 18.39 -11.75
C TRP A 43 -25.92 19.78 -11.54
N ALA A 44 -27.19 19.94 -11.91
CA ALA A 44 -28.00 21.15 -11.71
C ALA A 44 -29.48 20.80 -11.97
N ASP A 45 -30.38 21.76 -11.79
CA ASP A 45 -31.79 21.59 -12.16
C ASP A 45 -31.98 21.36 -13.68
N ALA A 46 -32.86 20.41 -14.03
CA ALA A 46 -33.12 20.04 -15.42
C ALA A 46 -33.62 21.25 -16.26
N GLY A 47 -33.13 21.36 -17.49
CA GLY A 47 -33.49 22.45 -18.42
C GLY A 47 -32.76 23.77 -18.19
N LYS A 48 -32.01 23.94 -17.10
CA LYS A 48 -31.12 25.10 -16.90
C LYS A 48 -29.99 25.11 -17.92
N THR A 49 -29.38 26.28 -18.10
CA THR A 49 -28.22 26.46 -19.00
C THR A 49 -26.98 26.76 -18.18
N VAL A 50 -25.98 25.89 -18.26
CA VAL A 50 -24.69 26.05 -17.61
C VAL A 50 -23.70 26.67 -18.60
N LYS A 51 -23.05 27.75 -18.20
CA LYS A 51 -22.04 28.47 -18.99
C LYS A 51 -20.66 28.27 -18.40
N ILE A 52 -19.67 27.96 -19.23
CA ILE A 52 -18.28 27.78 -18.82
C ILE A 52 -17.40 28.76 -19.56
N ASN A 53 -16.60 29.52 -18.82
CA ASN A 53 -15.45 30.24 -19.35
C ASN A 53 -14.18 29.48 -18.96
N PHE A 54 -13.39 29.04 -19.94
CA PHE A 54 -12.09 28.44 -19.70
C PHE A 54 -11.12 28.77 -20.83
N ASN A 55 -9.94 29.30 -20.48
CA ASN A 55 -8.90 29.67 -21.44
C ASN A 55 -9.43 30.52 -22.61
N ASN A 56 -10.13 31.61 -22.28
CA ASN A 56 -10.78 32.55 -23.21
C ASN A 56 -11.85 31.94 -24.12
N LYS A 57 -12.31 30.70 -23.85
CA LYS A 57 -13.43 30.08 -24.54
C LYS A 57 -14.67 30.15 -23.66
N ASN A 58 -15.75 30.67 -24.23
CA ASN A 58 -17.07 30.63 -23.63
C ASN A 58 -17.86 29.51 -24.29
N LEU A 59 -18.35 28.56 -23.50
CA LEU A 59 -19.19 27.45 -23.92
C LEU A 59 -20.44 27.42 -23.05
N GLU A 60 -21.52 26.84 -23.57
CA GLU A 60 -22.73 26.61 -22.80
C GLU A 60 -23.34 25.27 -23.16
N THR A 61 -24.09 24.70 -22.21
CA THR A 61 -24.83 23.45 -22.38
C THR A 61 -26.12 23.49 -21.59
N LYS A 62 -27.09 22.67 -22.00
CA LYS A 62 -28.34 22.48 -21.25
C LYS A 62 -28.22 21.29 -20.32
N VAL A 63 -28.76 21.43 -19.13
CA VAL A 63 -28.91 20.34 -18.16
C VAL A 63 -30.00 19.39 -18.66
N ASN A 64 -29.70 18.10 -18.72
CA ASN A 64 -30.63 17.08 -19.19
C ASN A 64 -31.75 16.79 -18.16
N THR A 65 -32.69 15.93 -18.52
CA THR A 65 -33.83 15.57 -17.67
C THR A 65 -33.45 14.82 -16.39
N ASN A 66 -32.24 14.28 -16.31
CA ASN A 66 -31.70 13.60 -15.13
C ASN A 66 -30.92 14.56 -14.22
N GLY A 67 -30.91 15.87 -14.52
CA GLY A 67 -30.16 16.86 -13.76
C GLY A 67 -28.65 16.82 -14.03
N GLU A 68 -28.20 16.23 -15.14
CA GLU A 68 -26.78 16.11 -15.50
C GLU A 68 -26.44 17.03 -16.68
N TRP A 69 -25.23 17.59 -16.66
CA TRP A 69 -24.71 18.38 -17.76
C TRP A 69 -23.24 18.02 -18.02
N SER A 70 -22.81 18.23 -19.26
CA SER A 70 -21.40 18.09 -19.64
C SER A 70 -21.04 19.02 -20.80
N ILE A 71 -19.77 19.43 -20.84
CA ILE A 71 -19.16 20.21 -21.90
C ILE A 71 -17.82 19.57 -22.24
N ASP A 72 -17.61 19.31 -23.53
CA ASP A 72 -16.34 18.86 -24.07
C ASP A 72 -15.53 20.03 -24.63
N LEU A 73 -14.35 20.23 -24.08
CA LEU A 73 -13.34 21.15 -24.58
C LEU A 73 -12.40 20.37 -25.51
N PRO A 74 -11.99 20.94 -26.66
CA PRO A 74 -10.99 20.33 -27.52
C PRO A 74 -9.66 20.21 -26.78
N GLY A 75 -8.84 19.24 -27.18
CA GLY A 75 -7.55 19.00 -26.55
C GLY A 75 -6.62 20.21 -26.60
N GLN A 76 -5.92 20.45 -25.50
CA GLN A 76 -5.05 21.60 -25.31
C GLN A 76 -3.61 21.17 -25.07
N LYS A 77 -2.66 22.03 -25.45
CA LYS A 77 -1.24 21.85 -25.13
C LYS A 77 -0.99 22.12 -23.66
N ALA A 78 0.12 21.58 -23.15
CA ALA A 78 0.53 21.80 -21.76
C ALA A 78 0.69 23.30 -21.46
N GLY A 79 0.23 23.75 -20.29
CA GLY A 79 0.25 25.16 -19.93
C GLY A 79 -0.50 25.48 -18.63
N GLY A 80 -0.62 26.77 -18.35
CA GLY A 80 -1.25 27.31 -17.14
C GLY A 80 -0.27 28.13 -16.28
N PRO A 81 -0.73 28.67 -15.14
CA PRO A 81 -2.06 28.44 -14.57
C PRO A 81 -3.17 29.16 -15.35
N PHE A 82 -4.34 28.51 -15.43
CA PHE A 82 -5.57 29.04 -15.99
C PHE A 82 -6.63 29.22 -14.90
N ILE A 83 -7.68 29.98 -15.24
CA ILE A 83 -8.89 30.14 -14.44
C ILE A 83 -10.06 29.56 -15.24
N MET A 84 -10.95 28.85 -14.54
CA MET A 84 -12.22 28.38 -15.08
C MET A 84 -13.36 28.96 -14.25
N THR A 85 -14.37 29.50 -14.91
CA THR A 85 -15.59 29.98 -14.25
C THR A 85 -16.79 29.26 -14.83
N ILE A 86 -17.66 28.75 -13.96
CA ILE A 86 -18.89 28.05 -14.31
C ILE A 86 -20.05 28.86 -13.74
N LYS A 87 -20.98 29.28 -14.59
CA LYS A 87 -22.12 30.12 -14.22
C LYS A 87 -23.45 29.46 -14.56
N GLU A 88 -24.36 29.52 -13.62
CA GLU A 88 -25.80 29.27 -13.76
C GLU A 88 -26.51 30.32 -12.89
N ASP A 89 -27.34 29.95 -11.92
CA ASP A 89 -27.89 30.84 -10.88
C ASP A 89 -26.83 31.16 -9.81
N ASN A 90 -25.80 30.31 -9.71
CA ASN A 90 -24.58 30.53 -8.92
C ASN A 90 -23.32 30.57 -9.83
N GLU A 91 -22.21 31.05 -9.26
CA GLU A 91 -20.92 31.13 -9.94
C GLU A 91 -19.86 30.35 -9.16
N ILE A 92 -19.20 29.38 -9.82
CA ILE A 92 -18.07 28.62 -9.28
C ILE A 92 -16.82 29.04 -10.06
N THR A 93 -15.76 29.41 -9.35
CA THR A 93 -14.47 29.74 -9.96
C THR A 93 -13.37 28.81 -9.45
N PHE A 94 -12.69 28.15 -10.38
CA PHE A 94 -11.51 27.34 -10.13
C PHE A 94 -10.25 28.07 -10.61
N GLN A 95 -9.23 28.09 -9.77
CA GLN A 95 -7.95 28.78 -10.01
C GLN A 95 -6.78 27.80 -10.00
N ASP A 96 -5.64 28.25 -10.55
CA ASP A 96 -4.39 27.49 -10.62
C ASP A 96 -4.55 26.14 -11.37
N ILE A 97 -5.34 26.16 -12.45
CA ILE A 97 -5.58 24.98 -13.30
C ILE A 97 -4.43 24.83 -14.28
N TYR A 98 -3.88 23.62 -14.39
CA TYR A 98 -2.89 23.30 -15.43
C TYR A 98 -3.46 22.33 -16.46
N ILE A 99 -2.97 22.46 -17.69
CA ILE A 99 -3.08 21.41 -18.70
C ILE A 99 -1.75 20.63 -18.68
N GLY A 100 -1.82 19.32 -18.45
CA GLY A 100 -0.65 18.49 -18.15
C GLY A 100 -0.87 17.00 -18.30
N ASP A 101 0.03 16.18 -17.77
CA ASP A 101 -0.10 14.72 -17.76
C ASP A 101 -0.69 14.24 -16.44
N VAL A 102 -1.87 13.60 -16.49
CA VAL A 102 -2.61 13.12 -15.32
C VAL A 102 -2.43 11.61 -15.15
N TRP A 103 -1.97 11.16 -13.99
CA TRP A 103 -1.72 9.74 -13.72
C TRP A 103 -2.60 9.23 -12.57
N PHE A 104 -3.25 8.10 -12.82
CA PHE A 104 -4.03 7.40 -11.79
C PHE A 104 -3.14 6.38 -11.09
N CYS A 105 -2.91 6.58 -9.80
CA CYS A 105 -1.99 5.81 -8.98
C CYS A 105 -2.80 4.96 -8.00
N SER A 106 -2.78 3.63 -8.14
CA SER A 106 -3.69 2.75 -7.40
C SER A 106 -3.04 1.45 -6.93
N GLY A 107 -3.73 0.74 -6.03
CA GLY A 107 -3.28 -0.49 -5.42
C GLY A 107 -3.37 -0.45 -3.90
N GLN A 108 -2.52 -1.22 -3.23
CA GLN A 108 -2.59 -1.42 -1.78
C GLN A 108 -1.52 -0.64 -1.00
N SER A 109 -1.04 -1.19 0.12
CA SER A 109 -0.24 -0.49 1.12
C SER A 109 1.08 0.03 0.56
N ASN A 110 1.71 -0.68 -0.38
CA ASN A 110 2.92 -0.20 -1.01
C ASN A 110 2.67 1.02 -1.93
N MET A 111 1.55 1.06 -2.66
CA MET A 111 1.14 2.28 -3.38
C MET A 111 0.78 3.40 -2.40
N GLY A 112 0.09 3.09 -1.31
CA GLY A 112 -0.32 4.04 -0.28
C GLY A 112 0.77 4.38 0.76
N TRP A 113 2.02 3.94 0.56
CA TRP A 113 3.12 4.19 1.48
C TRP A 113 3.47 5.67 1.48
N LYS A 114 3.50 6.31 2.66
CA LYS A 114 3.68 7.75 2.75
C LYS A 114 5.11 8.16 2.39
N LEU A 115 5.27 9.34 1.80
CA LEU A 115 6.59 9.87 1.47
C LEU A 115 7.47 10.03 2.71
N GLU A 116 6.92 10.48 3.84
CA GLU A 116 7.68 10.62 5.09
C GLU A 116 8.28 9.32 5.62
N ASP A 117 7.64 8.19 5.32
CA ASP A 117 8.01 6.85 5.79
C ASP A 117 8.97 6.14 4.81
N ALA A 118 9.30 6.75 3.67
CA ALA A 118 10.30 6.20 2.75
C ALA A 118 11.72 6.36 3.33
N LEU A 119 12.66 5.51 2.90
CA LEU A 119 14.05 5.50 3.43
C LEU A 119 14.71 6.88 3.44
N ASN A 120 14.55 7.64 2.36
CA ASN A 120 15.05 9.01 2.20
C ASN A 120 13.92 10.07 2.25
N GLY A 121 12.76 9.72 2.80
CA GLY A 121 11.55 10.53 2.81
C GLY A 121 11.73 11.90 3.45
N LYS A 122 12.40 11.96 4.60
CA LYS A 122 12.67 13.23 5.32
C LYS A 122 13.52 14.20 4.51
N GLU A 123 14.59 13.70 3.88
CA GLU A 123 15.44 14.51 3.02
C GLU A 123 14.66 14.99 1.79
N GLU A 124 13.90 14.09 1.16
CA GLU A 124 13.12 14.41 -0.01
C GLU A 124 12.05 15.48 0.28
N LEU A 125 11.34 15.35 1.40
CA LEU A 125 10.33 16.31 1.82
C LEU A 125 10.90 17.71 1.98
N SER A 126 12.12 17.86 2.51
CA SER A 126 12.76 19.17 2.63
C SER A 126 12.99 19.88 1.28
N LYS A 127 12.98 19.11 0.19
CA LYS A 127 13.20 19.59 -1.19
C LYS A 127 11.92 19.56 -2.04
N ALA A 128 10.81 19.06 -1.50
CA ALA A 128 9.56 18.84 -2.23
C ALA A 128 8.83 20.16 -2.52
N ASN A 129 9.37 20.98 -3.44
CA ASN A 129 8.81 22.28 -3.83
C ASN A 129 8.53 22.30 -5.35
N TYR A 130 7.51 21.57 -5.76
CA TYR A 130 7.15 21.37 -7.17
C TYR A 130 5.77 21.93 -7.46
N LYS A 131 5.66 23.25 -7.65
CA LYS A 131 4.37 23.94 -7.86
C LYS A 131 3.49 23.37 -8.98
N LYS A 132 4.11 22.82 -10.03
CA LYS A 132 3.44 22.24 -11.21
C LYS A 132 3.18 20.73 -11.08
N ILE A 133 3.54 20.11 -9.96
CA ILE A 133 3.08 18.78 -9.59
C ILE A 133 1.93 18.96 -8.61
N LYS A 134 0.80 18.34 -8.93
CA LYS A 134 -0.45 18.45 -8.17
C LYS A 134 -0.86 17.09 -7.67
N LEU A 135 -1.25 17.03 -6.42
CA LEU A 135 -1.51 15.80 -5.68
C LEU A 135 -2.99 15.76 -5.33
N LEU A 136 -3.69 14.69 -5.69
CA LEU A 136 -5.04 14.43 -5.22
C LEU A 136 -5.05 13.12 -4.45
N GLN A 137 -5.26 13.20 -3.14
CA GLN A 137 -5.44 12.04 -2.28
C GLN A 137 -6.92 11.68 -2.21
N VAL A 138 -7.29 10.52 -2.73
CA VAL A 138 -8.66 10.00 -2.62
C VAL A 138 -8.84 9.40 -1.23
N SER A 139 -9.97 9.70 -0.59
CA SER A 139 -10.35 9.04 0.66
C SER A 139 -10.60 7.55 0.46
N ARG A 140 -10.31 6.78 1.51
CA ARG A 140 -10.59 5.34 1.55
C ARG A 140 -12.08 5.12 1.74
N THR A 141 -12.78 4.83 0.65
CA THR A 141 -14.25 4.74 0.62
C THR A 141 -14.70 3.41 0.01
N MET A 142 -15.52 2.65 0.74
CA MET A 142 -16.24 1.49 0.19
C MET A 142 -17.63 1.93 -0.25
N ALA A 143 -18.13 1.38 -1.35
CA ALA A 143 -19.50 1.62 -1.80
C ALA A 143 -20.13 0.35 -2.39
N GLY A 144 -21.41 0.12 -2.11
CA GLY A 144 -22.16 -1.03 -2.64
C GLY A 144 -22.49 -0.92 -4.13
N THR A 145 -22.51 0.31 -4.66
CA THR A 145 -22.76 0.62 -6.08
C THR A 145 -21.78 1.66 -6.60
N PRO A 146 -21.49 1.70 -7.92
CA PRO A 146 -20.59 2.70 -8.50
C PRO A 146 -21.00 4.13 -8.16
N GLN A 147 -20.10 4.89 -7.54
CA GLN A 147 -20.33 6.28 -7.20
C GLN A 147 -19.98 7.20 -8.37
N LYS A 148 -20.72 8.31 -8.51
CA LYS A 148 -20.44 9.34 -9.53
C LYS A 148 -19.40 10.37 -9.06
N ASP A 149 -19.09 10.38 -7.77
CA ASP A 149 -18.17 11.31 -7.13
C ASP A 149 -17.40 10.61 -6.00
N ILE A 150 -16.27 11.19 -5.60
CA ILE A 150 -15.51 10.76 -4.44
C ILE A 150 -16.13 11.30 -3.15
N GLU A 151 -15.93 10.58 -2.05
CA GLU A 151 -16.40 11.04 -0.73
C GLU A 151 -15.62 12.29 -0.28
N LYS A 152 -14.29 12.20 -0.29
CA LYS A 152 -13.37 13.32 0.01
C LYS A 152 -12.10 13.25 -0.83
N GLY A 153 -11.55 14.42 -1.14
CA GLY A 153 -10.30 14.60 -1.85
C GLY A 153 -10.31 15.94 -2.60
N GLN A 154 -9.16 16.59 -2.67
CA GLN A 154 -8.97 17.83 -3.41
C GLN A 154 -7.53 17.87 -3.97
N TRP A 155 -7.33 18.66 -5.01
CA TRP A 155 -5.99 18.89 -5.56
C TRP A 155 -5.19 19.86 -4.70
N GLU A 156 -3.96 19.47 -4.41
CA GLU A 156 -3.01 20.23 -3.61
C GLU A 156 -1.70 20.42 -4.39
N PRO A 157 -1.04 21.59 -4.32
CA PRO A 157 0.31 21.73 -4.83
C PRO A 157 1.30 20.84 -4.07
N CYS A 158 2.31 20.34 -4.77
CA CYS A 158 3.36 19.50 -4.17
C CYS A 158 4.37 20.36 -3.39
N TYR A 159 4.02 20.61 -2.12
CA TYR A 159 4.86 21.20 -1.08
C TYR A 159 5.13 20.18 0.04
N PRO A 160 6.11 20.40 0.94
CA PRO A 160 6.46 19.43 1.98
C PRO A 160 5.26 18.99 2.84
N GLU A 161 4.40 19.93 3.25
CA GLU A 161 3.20 19.70 4.04
C GLU A 161 2.18 18.80 3.34
N ASN A 162 2.01 18.98 2.03
CA ASN A 162 1.04 18.24 1.21
C ASN A 162 1.61 16.90 0.73
N ALA A 163 2.91 16.82 0.48
CA ALA A 163 3.59 15.62 0.04
C ALA A 163 3.85 14.62 1.17
N LYS A 164 3.96 15.08 2.42
CA LYS A 164 4.28 14.28 3.62
C LYS A 164 3.47 12.98 3.71
N GLY A 165 2.14 13.10 3.64
CA GLY A 165 1.21 11.98 3.73
C GLY A 165 0.83 11.35 2.39
N PHE A 166 1.36 11.86 1.27
CA PHE A 166 1.05 11.37 -0.06
C PHE A 166 1.87 10.12 -0.41
N SER A 167 1.43 9.36 -1.42
CA SER A 167 2.15 8.19 -1.92
C SER A 167 3.59 8.53 -2.31
N ALA A 168 4.57 7.89 -1.65
CA ALA A 168 5.98 7.99 -1.97
C ALA A 168 6.25 7.58 -3.42
N ILE A 169 5.66 6.47 -3.86
CA ILE A 169 5.88 5.92 -5.20
C ILE A 169 5.32 6.86 -6.26
N ALA A 170 4.09 7.33 -6.10
CA ALA A 170 3.48 8.29 -7.03
C ALA A 170 4.26 9.61 -7.06
N TYR A 171 4.69 10.10 -5.89
CA TYR A 171 5.53 11.29 -5.78
C TYR A 171 6.81 11.14 -6.59
N PHE A 172 7.61 10.10 -6.33
CA PHE A 172 8.89 9.90 -7.03
C PHE A 172 8.66 9.72 -8.53
N PHE A 173 7.64 8.94 -8.91
CA PHE A 173 7.23 8.77 -10.30
C PHE A 173 6.94 10.12 -11.00
N GLY A 174 6.06 10.94 -10.41
CA GLY A 174 5.71 12.24 -10.99
C GLY A 174 6.86 13.24 -10.98
N ARG A 175 7.72 13.19 -9.96
CA ARG A 175 8.94 14.00 -9.87
C ARG A 175 9.91 13.68 -11.02
N GLU A 176 10.18 12.40 -11.28
CA GLU A 176 11.03 11.98 -12.39
C GLU A 176 10.45 12.43 -13.74
N LEU A 177 9.14 12.25 -13.96
CA LEU A 177 8.48 12.73 -15.18
C LEU A 177 8.55 14.25 -15.31
N TYR A 178 8.30 14.99 -14.23
CA TYR A 178 8.40 16.45 -14.24
C TYR A 178 9.82 16.91 -14.55
N HIS A 179 10.83 16.28 -13.95
CA HIS A 179 12.23 16.62 -14.20
C HIS A 179 12.62 16.44 -15.65
N GLU A 180 12.18 15.35 -16.26
CA GLU A 180 12.48 15.01 -17.64
C GLU A 180 11.72 15.88 -18.65
N TYR A 181 10.40 16.01 -18.49
CA TYR A 181 9.54 16.59 -19.52
C TYR A 181 9.13 18.04 -19.26
N LYS A 182 9.33 18.54 -18.03
CA LYS A 182 8.95 19.91 -17.60
C LYS A 182 7.46 20.27 -17.85
N VAL A 183 6.59 19.26 -17.96
CA VAL A 183 5.14 19.39 -18.16
C VAL A 183 4.44 19.29 -16.79
N PRO A 184 3.37 20.08 -16.50
CA PRO A 184 2.61 19.90 -15.27
C PRO A 184 2.11 18.47 -15.09
N ILE A 185 2.23 17.93 -13.86
CA ILE A 185 1.87 16.54 -13.55
C ILE A 185 0.74 16.53 -12.53
N GLY A 186 -0.35 15.82 -12.83
CA GLY A 186 -1.40 15.51 -11.87
C GLY A 186 -1.27 14.07 -11.39
N LEU A 187 -1.23 13.84 -10.09
CA LEU A 187 -1.18 12.51 -9.48
C LEU A 187 -2.43 12.26 -8.64
N ILE A 188 -3.26 11.31 -9.06
CA ILE A 188 -4.43 10.86 -8.30
C ILE A 188 -4.03 9.60 -7.52
N ASN A 189 -3.92 9.67 -6.20
CA ASN A 189 -3.65 8.50 -5.37
C ASN A 189 -4.96 7.89 -4.85
N SER A 190 -5.33 6.75 -5.41
CA SER A 190 -6.49 5.94 -5.04
C SER A 190 -6.02 4.57 -4.55
N SER A 191 -5.60 4.50 -3.29
CA SER A 191 -4.99 3.29 -2.71
C SER A 191 -5.47 2.95 -1.30
N TRP A 192 -5.51 1.65 -1.00
CA TRP A 192 -5.93 1.15 0.31
C TRP A 192 -5.18 -0.13 0.70
N GLY A 193 -4.42 -0.06 1.79
CA GLY A 193 -3.62 -1.18 2.31
C GLY A 193 -4.39 -2.44 2.69
N GLY A 194 -3.76 -3.60 2.49
CA GLY A 194 -4.33 -4.90 2.85
C GLY A 194 -5.43 -5.41 1.93
N THR A 195 -5.65 -4.78 0.78
CA THR A 195 -6.76 -5.11 -0.12
C THR A 195 -6.36 -6.11 -1.20
N ASN A 196 -7.27 -7.03 -1.50
CA ASN A 196 -7.16 -7.98 -2.60
C ASN A 196 -7.73 -7.37 -3.89
N ILE A 197 -7.33 -7.90 -5.06
CA ILE A 197 -7.69 -7.34 -6.37
C ILE A 197 -9.21 -7.34 -6.62
N GLU A 198 -9.93 -8.30 -6.06
CA GLU A 198 -11.37 -8.48 -6.23
C GLU A 198 -12.16 -7.24 -5.75
N ALA A 199 -11.67 -6.53 -4.73
CA ALA A 199 -12.27 -5.28 -4.26
C ALA A 199 -12.18 -4.13 -5.30
N TRP A 200 -11.21 -4.20 -6.22
CA TRP A 200 -10.90 -3.19 -7.25
C TRP A 200 -11.49 -3.53 -8.63
N MET A 201 -12.18 -4.66 -8.76
CA MET A 201 -12.79 -5.13 -10.01
C MET A 201 -14.27 -4.79 -10.07
N SER A 202 -14.78 -4.48 -11.26
CA SER A 202 -16.18 -4.12 -11.46
C SER A 202 -17.14 -5.29 -11.23
N GLU A 203 -18.41 -4.97 -10.99
CA GLU A 203 -19.48 -5.99 -10.91
C GLU A 203 -19.62 -6.78 -12.23
N ASP A 204 -19.33 -6.16 -13.38
CA ASP A 204 -19.38 -6.83 -14.71
C ASP A 204 -18.41 -8.02 -14.80
N ILE A 205 -17.30 -7.96 -14.05
CA ILE A 205 -16.36 -9.08 -13.93
C ILE A 205 -16.75 -9.95 -12.74
N MET A 206 -16.79 -9.38 -11.53
CA MET A 206 -16.92 -10.15 -10.30
C MET A 206 -18.28 -10.85 -10.18
N GLY A 207 -19.35 -10.29 -10.75
CA GLY A 207 -20.68 -10.90 -10.79
C GLY A 207 -20.74 -12.22 -11.57
N LYS A 208 -19.71 -12.55 -12.36
CA LYS A 208 -19.58 -13.86 -13.02
C LYS A 208 -19.03 -14.95 -12.09
N HIS A 209 -18.37 -14.57 -11.00
CA HIS A 209 -17.81 -15.49 -10.02
C HIS A 209 -18.86 -15.81 -8.95
N GLU A 210 -19.21 -17.09 -8.81
CA GLU A 210 -20.27 -17.54 -7.90
C GLU A 210 -20.02 -17.11 -6.45
N SER A 211 -18.76 -17.16 -6.00
CA SER A 211 -18.34 -16.74 -4.66
C SER A 211 -18.56 -15.25 -4.37
N ALA A 212 -18.60 -14.40 -5.40
CA ALA A 212 -18.75 -12.95 -5.24
C ALA A 212 -20.22 -12.49 -5.38
N LYS A 213 -21.08 -13.22 -6.09
CA LYS A 213 -22.48 -12.82 -6.38
C LYS A 213 -23.26 -12.46 -5.12
N LYS A 214 -23.22 -13.33 -4.10
CA LYS A 214 -23.95 -13.13 -2.85
C LYS A 214 -23.44 -11.88 -2.13
N VAL A 215 -22.13 -11.74 -1.99
CA VAL A 215 -21.47 -10.59 -1.35
C VAL A 215 -21.84 -9.28 -2.06
N ILE A 216 -21.83 -9.28 -3.40
CA ILE A 216 -22.20 -8.13 -4.22
C ILE A 216 -23.66 -7.74 -3.99
N ALA A 217 -24.58 -8.71 -3.97
CA ALA A 217 -25.99 -8.45 -3.73
C ALA A 217 -26.25 -7.89 -2.32
N GLU A 218 -25.58 -8.43 -1.30
CA GLU A 218 -25.71 -7.98 0.09
C GLU A 218 -25.14 -6.56 0.27
N MET A 219 -23.96 -6.27 -0.29
CA MET A 219 -23.31 -4.97 -0.06
C MET A 219 -24.05 -3.78 -0.68
N LYS A 220 -24.90 -4.00 -1.70
CA LYS A 220 -25.71 -2.93 -2.31
C LYS A 220 -26.65 -2.25 -1.31
N ASN A 221 -27.03 -2.98 -0.25
CA ASN A 221 -27.92 -2.49 0.80
C ASN A 221 -27.14 -1.98 2.03
N ILE A 222 -25.80 -1.98 2.00
CA ILE A 222 -24.98 -1.53 3.14
C ILE A 222 -24.71 -0.03 3.03
N ASN A 223 -25.09 0.71 4.08
CA ASN A 223 -24.63 2.09 4.29
C ASN A 223 -23.22 2.08 4.90
N PHE A 224 -22.18 1.96 4.06
CA PHE A 224 -20.79 1.89 4.53
C PHE A 224 -20.35 3.07 5.41
N PRO A 225 -20.68 4.34 5.09
CA PRO A 225 -20.40 5.47 5.98
C PRO A 225 -20.95 5.28 7.40
N GLU A 226 -22.18 4.81 7.54
CA GLU A 226 -22.81 4.55 8.83
C GLU A 226 -22.14 3.38 9.56
N VAL A 227 -21.85 2.28 8.85
CA VAL A 227 -21.15 1.12 9.43
C VAL A 227 -19.77 1.52 9.96
N ILE A 228 -19.02 2.33 9.22
CA ILE A 228 -17.71 2.83 9.64
C ILE A 228 -17.84 3.79 10.83
N ALA A 229 -18.85 4.67 10.83
CA ALA A 229 -19.11 5.59 11.93
C ALA A 229 -19.48 4.84 13.23
N ASN A 230 -20.35 3.83 13.14
CA ASN A 230 -20.73 2.98 14.26
C ASN A 230 -19.54 2.20 14.79
N TYR A 231 -18.73 1.58 13.92
CA TYR A 231 -17.49 0.92 14.33
C TYR A 231 -16.56 1.87 15.10
N ASN A 232 -16.32 3.09 14.60
CA ASN A 232 -15.42 4.04 15.26
C ASN A 232 -15.95 4.44 16.65
N LYS A 233 -17.27 4.62 16.77
CA LYS A 233 -17.94 4.92 18.04
C LYS A 233 -17.81 3.75 19.01
N ASP A 234 -18.17 2.56 18.57
CA ASP A 234 -18.17 1.35 19.40
C ASP A 234 -16.74 0.98 19.82
N PHE A 235 -15.77 1.10 18.92
CA PHE A 235 -14.36 0.89 19.21
C PHE A 235 -13.85 1.89 20.25
N LYS A 236 -14.28 3.16 20.17
CA LYS A 236 -13.90 4.16 21.19
C LYS A 236 -14.51 3.85 22.55
N ILE A 237 -15.77 3.44 22.59
CA ILE A 237 -16.44 3.00 23.83
C ILE A 237 -15.70 1.79 24.42
N TRP A 238 -15.33 0.82 23.59
CA TRP A 238 -14.58 -0.36 23.99
C TRP A 238 -13.19 0.02 24.56
N GLU A 239 -12.45 0.91 23.89
CA GLU A 239 -11.14 1.37 24.34
C GLU A 239 -11.21 2.04 25.72
N ASP A 240 -12.16 2.96 25.89
CA ASP A 240 -12.34 3.66 27.17
C ASP A 240 -12.82 2.71 28.28
N LYS A 241 -13.57 1.66 27.93
CA LYS A 241 -13.99 0.61 28.86
C LYS A 241 -12.82 -0.28 29.27
N ALA A 242 -11.92 -0.62 28.35
CA ALA A 242 -10.70 -1.38 28.66
C ALA A 242 -9.86 -0.66 29.72
N ASP A 243 -9.59 0.62 29.53
CA ASP A 243 -8.80 1.41 30.47
C ASP A 243 -9.49 1.52 31.85
N LYS A 244 -10.83 1.60 31.90
CA LYS A 244 -11.59 1.64 33.16
C LYS A 244 -11.60 0.31 33.90
N LEU A 245 -11.67 -0.81 33.17
CA LEU A 245 -11.72 -2.16 33.75
C LEU A 245 -10.34 -2.68 34.18
N ASP A 246 -9.26 -1.93 33.92
CA ASP A 246 -7.90 -2.35 34.23
C ASP A 246 -7.63 -2.43 35.73
N ILE A 247 -7.77 -3.64 36.28
CA ILE A 247 -7.49 -3.95 37.69
C ILE A 247 -6.05 -3.57 38.04
N GLY A 248 -5.10 -3.74 37.12
CA GLY A 248 -3.70 -3.44 37.40
C GLY A 248 -3.41 -1.96 37.57
N MET A 249 -4.16 -1.08 36.91
CA MET A 249 -4.09 0.35 37.22
C MET A 249 -4.77 0.68 38.56
N GLN A 250 -5.89 0.04 38.89
CA GLN A 250 -6.63 0.27 40.14
C GLN A 250 -5.82 -0.18 41.37
N GLU A 251 -5.20 -1.35 41.31
CA GLU A 251 -4.37 -1.95 42.36
C GLU A 251 -2.90 -1.51 42.30
N ARG A 252 -2.52 -0.71 41.29
CA ARG A 252 -1.17 -0.17 41.10
C ARG A 252 -0.10 -1.27 40.94
N TRP A 253 -0.33 -2.25 40.08
CA TRP A 253 0.61 -3.35 39.80
C TRP A 253 1.99 -2.90 39.28
N TYR A 254 2.10 -1.66 38.83
CA TYR A 254 3.38 -1.05 38.45
C TYR A 254 4.27 -0.73 39.67
N ASP A 255 3.70 -0.61 40.88
CA ASP A 255 4.43 -0.23 42.08
C ASP A 255 5.50 -1.27 42.42
N SER A 256 6.71 -0.82 42.77
CA SER A 256 7.82 -1.71 43.13
C SER A 256 7.55 -2.62 44.33
N SER A 257 6.57 -2.25 45.16
CA SER A 257 6.15 -3.00 46.35
C SER A 257 5.07 -4.06 46.08
N TYR A 258 4.44 -4.06 44.88
CA TYR A 258 3.37 -5.00 44.57
C TYR A 258 3.92 -6.43 44.41
N ASP A 259 3.30 -7.39 45.09
CA ASP A 259 3.71 -8.79 45.02
C ASP A 259 3.11 -9.50 43.80
N THR A 260 3.97 -9.91 42.87
CA THR A 260 3.60 -10.65 41.65
C THR A 260 3.78 -12.16 41.81
N SER A 261 4.01 -12.68 43.02
CA SER A 261 4.22 -14.12 43.27
C SER A 261 3.05 -15.00 42.81
N SER A 262 1.81 -14.48 42.90
CA SER A 262 0.58 -15.14 42.48
C SER A 262 0.35 -15.12 40.96
N TRP A 263 1.11 -14.31 40.22
CA TRP A 263 0.95 -14.16 38.78
C TRP A 263 1.42 -15.41 38.04
N LYS A 264 0.77 -15.65 36.90
CA LYS A 264 1.14 -16.73 35.99
C LYS A 264 2.50 -16.43 35.34
N THR A 265 3.13 -17.45 34.79
CA THR A 265 4.44 -17.34 34.16
C THR A 265 4.30 -17.35 32.64
N ILE A 266 5.11 -16.54 31.94
CA ILE A 266 5.16 -16.49 30.48
C ILE A 266 6.59 -16.31 29.99
N ASN A 267 6.93 -16.87 28.82
CA ASN A 267 8.21 -16.62 28.18
C ASN A 267 8.07 -15.54 27.11
N LEU A 268 8.73 -14.40 27.31
CA LEU A 268 8.76 -13.30 26.33
C LEU A 268 10.06 -13.32 25.51
N PRO A 269 10.02 -12.89 24.23
CA PRO A 269 8.85 -12.44 23.46
C PRO A 269 7.93 -13.58 23.04
N ILE A 270 6.61 -13.34 23.05
CA ILE A 270 5.59 -14.23 22.48
C ILE A 270 4.30 -13.46 22.15
N TYR A 271 3.53 -13.97 21.20
CA TYR A 271 2.17 -13.52 20.93
C TYR A 271 1.19 -14.04 21.98
N TRP A 272 0.18 -13.24 22.34
CA TRP A 272 -0.84 -13.67 23.30
C TRP A 272 -1.60 -14.92 22.84
N SER A 273 -1.90 -15.00 21.55
CA SER A 273 -2.54 -16.17 20.93
C SER A 273 -1.71 -17.45 21.06
N MET A 274 -0.39 -17.38 20.85
CA MET A 274 0.52 -18.52 21.03
C MET A 274 0.69 -18.90 22.50
N ALA A 275 0.67 -17.92 23.40
CA ALA A 275 0.66 -18.12 24.84
C ALA A 275 -0.71 -18.57 25.39
N LYS A 276 -1.74 -18.65 24.54
CA LYS A 276 -3.12 -19.02 24.90
C LYS A 276 -3.71 -18.17 26.03
N ILE A 277 -3.39 -16.87 26.04
CA ILE A 277 -3.99 -15.93 26.99
C ILE A 277 -5.44 -15.65 26.57
N ILE A 278 -6.37 -15.76 27.53
CA ILE A 278 -7.80 -15.50 27.31
C ILE A 278 -8.30 -14.59 28.45
N PRO A 279 -8.95 -13.46 28.15
CA PRO A 279 -9.05 -12.84 26.82
C PRO A 279 -7.66 -12.39 26.31
N ASN A 280 -7.44 -12.49 24.99
CA ASN A 280 -6.23 -11.94 24.36
C ASN A 280 -6.38 -10.45 24.04
N ASP A 281 -7.61 -9.94 23.99
CA ASP A 281 -7.94 -8.52 23.90
C ASP A 281 -8.00 -7.86 25.29
N GLY A 282 -7.82 -6.54 25.32
CA GLY A 282 -7.80 -5.75 26.55
C GLY A 282 -6.38 -5.57 27.10
N ILE A 283 -6.20 -5.62 28.41
CA ILE A 283 -4.94 -5.23 29.06
C ILE A 283 -4.32 -6.41 29.76
N ILE A 284 -3.07 -6.69 29.39
CA ILE A 284 -2.22 -7.71 30.00
C ILE A 284 -1.02 -6.99 30.62
N TRP A 285 -0.75 -7.30 31.88
CA TRP A 285 0.43 -6.81 32.58
C TRP A 285 1.49 -7.90 32.61
N VAL A 286 2.74 -7.53 32.34
CA VAL A 286 3.90 -8.41 32.51
C VAL A 286 4.91 -7.77 33.44
N SER A 287 5.56 -8.56 34.29
CA SER A 287 6.57 -8.08 35.22
C SER A 287 7.76 -9.04 35.31
N ARG A 288 8.95 -8.48 35.49
CA ARG A 288 10.19 -9.23 35.70
C ARG A 288 11.14 -8.47 36.58
N THR A 289 11.89 -9.21 37.39
CA THR A 289 13.01 -8.68 38.16
C THR A 289 14.33 -8.97 37.46
N PHE A 290 15.28 -8.05 37.57
CA PHE A 290 16.65 -8.21 37.11
C PHE A 290 17.60 -7.51 38.08
N GLU A 291 18.88 -7.89 38.06
CA GLU A 291 19.88 -7.30 38.95
C GLU A 291 20.84 -6.40 38.19
N LEU A 292 21.30 -5.34 38.86
CA LEU A 292 22.34 -4.45 38.37
C LEU A 292 23.47 -4.33 39.39
N SER A 293 24.69 -4.64 38.97
CA SER A 293 25.88 -4.38 39.76
C SER A 293 26.23 -2.88 39.78
N GLN A 294 27.06 -2.49 40.76
CA GLN A 294 27.63 -1.14 40.81
C GLN A 294 28.33 -0.73 39.50
N LYS A 295 29.00 -1.68 38.85
CA LYS A 295 29.75 -1.45 37.60
C LYS A 295 28.80 -1.19 36.43
N GLU A 296 27.68 -1.91 36.36
CA GLU A 296 26.65 -1.71 35.34
C GLU A 296 25.94 -0.36 35.52
N LEU A 297 25.81 0.11 36.77
CA LEU A 297 25.27 1.44 37.11
C LEU A 297 26.30 2.58 37.04
N SER A 298 27.27 2.50 36.12
CA SER A 298 28.34 3.50 35.99
C SER A 298 27.97 4.71 35.12
N GLN A 299 27.02 4.57 34.20
CA GLN A 299 26.62 5.63 33.25
C GLN A 299 25.42 6.46 33.72
N LYS A 300 25.23 7.65 33.12
CA LYS A 300 24.15 8.59 33.48
C LYS A 300 22.79 8.21 32.88
N GLU A 301 22.78 7.58 31.71
CA GLU A 301 21.58 7.23 30.94
C GLU A 301 21.73 5.81 30.38
N PHE A 302 20.61 5.09 30.29
CA PHE A 302 20.50 3.73 29.78
C PHE A 302 19.50 3.68 28.63
N ILE A 303 19.67 2.73 27.72
CA ILE A 303 18.67 2.44 26.69
C ILE A 303 17.98 1.14 27.05
N LEU A 304 16.68 1.22 27.35
CA LEU A 304 15.80 0.06 27.46
C LEU A 304 15.19 -0.21 26.09
N SER A 305 15.43 -1.42 25.57
CA SER A 305 14.72 -1.95 24.42
C SER A 305 13.74 -3.01 24.91
N ILE A 306 12.44 -2.78 24.72
CA ILE A 306 11.40 -3.80 24.98
C ILE A 306 10.92 -4.46 23.68
N GLY A 307 11.62 -4.16 22.57
CA GLY A 307 11.32 -4.65 21.25
C GLY A 307 9.97 -4.17 20.72
N ARG A 308 9.43 -4.94 19.78
CA ARG A 308 8.14 -4.68 19.14
C ARG A 308 7.01 -5.24 19.99
N ILE A 309 6.10 -4.38 20.42
CA ILE A 309 4.80 -4.77 21.00
C ILE A 309 3.72 -4.46 19.98
N ASP A 310 2.75 -5.36 19.83
CA ASP A 310 1.72 -5.26 18.79
C ASP A 310 0.97 -3.93 18.85
N ASN A 311 0.41 -3.54 20.01
CA ASN A 311 -0.42 -2.33 20.13
C ASN A 311 0.17 -1.26 21.04
N GLU A 312 -0.35 -1.08 22.25
CA GLU A 312 0.05 -0.01 23.18
C GLU A 312 0.85 -0.58 24.34
N ASP A 313 1.84 0.19 24.82
CA ASP A 313 2.51 -0.06 26.09
C ASP A 313 2.58 1.17 26.98
N VAL A 314 2.61 0.91 28.28
CA VAL A 314 3.19 1.81 29.29
C VAL A 314 4.19 1.00 30.09
N THR A 315 5.44 1.45 30.11
CA THR A 315 6.56 0.73 30.71
C THR A 315 7.04 1.43 31.97
N TYR A 316 7.18 0.66 33.04
CA TYR A 316 7.60 1.10 34.35
C TYR A 316 8.89 0.41 34.78
N ILE A 317 9.77 1.14 35.44
CA ILE A 317 10.88 0.57 36.23
C ILE A 317 10.76 1.09 37.65
N ASN A 318 10.75 0.17 38.61
CA ASN A 318 10.65 0.47 40.05
C ASN A 318 9.51 1.46 40.35
N GLY A 319 8.31 1.25 39.77
CA GLY A 319 7.15 2.11 39.97
C GLY A 319 7.10 3.40 39.16
N LYS A 320 8.16 3.76 38.41
CA LYS A 320 8.22 5.00 37.63
C LYS A 320 8.03 4.72 36.14
N ILE A 321 7.19 5.51 35.47
CA ILE A 321 7.04 5.45 34.00
C ILE A 321 8.38 5.84 33.37
N VAL A 322 8.85 5.00 32.45
CA VAL A 322 10.08 5.22 31.69
C VAL A 322 9.83 5.35 30.19
N GLY A 323 8.65 4.96 29.72
CA GLY A 323 8.23 5.14 28.34
C GLY A 323 6.81 4.64 28.10
N GLU A 324 6.21 5.14 27.03
CA GLU A 324 4.88 4.75 26.56
C GLU A 324 4.79 4.90 25.04
N SER A 325 3.95 4.10 24.42
CA SER A 325 3.63 4.24 23.00
C SER A 325 2.23 3.70 22.73
N LYS A 326 1.46 4.45 21.94
CA LYS A 326 0.17 4.01 21.38
C LYS A 326 0.30 3.45 19.96
N LEU A 327 1.53 3.34 19.44
CA LEU A 327 1.78 2.97 18.05
C LEU A 327 1.89 1.46 17.89
N LYS A 328 1.13 0.95 16.91
CA LYS A 328 1.17 -0.45 16.49
C LYS A 328 2.52 -0.81 15.86
N ASP A 329 3.03 -2.01 16.10
CA ASP A 329 4.19 -2.61 15.41
C ASP A 329 5.49 -1.79 15.46
N LEU A 330 5.67 -0.99 16.50
CA LEU A 330 6.87 -0.16 16.70
C LEU A 330 7.89 -0.85 17.63
N ASP A 331 9.16 -0.91 17.21
CA ASP A 331 10.27 -1.21 18.11
C ASP A 331 10.51 -0.06 19.08
N ARG A 332 10.47 -0.36 20.38
CA ARG A 332 10.47 0.66 21.43
C ARG A 332 11.81 0.75 22.14
N PHE A 333 12.37 1.95 22.13
CA PHE A 333 13.61 2.31 22.79
C PHE A 333 13.38 3.49 23.73
N TYR A 334 13.55 3.27 25.03
CA TYR A 334 13.36 4.28 26.05
C TYR A 334 14.68 4.65 26.70
N LYS A 335 14.94 5.96 26.79
CA LYS A 335 16.10 6.50 27.48
C LYS A 335 15.76 6.68 28.96
N ILE A 336 16.53 6.01 29.81
CA ILE A 336 16.23 5.94 31.25
C ILE A 336 17.38 6.55 32.04
N PRO A 337 17.11 7.57 32.88
CA PRO A 337 18.14 8.14 33.72
C PRO A 337 18.54 7.19 34.86
N LYS A 338 19.82 7.23 35.27
CA LYS A 338 20.39 6.35 36.31
C LYS A 338 19.58 6.32 37.61
N ASN A 339 18.97 7.44 38.00
CA ASN A 339 18.23 7.59 39.27
C ASN A 339 16.90 6.82 39.33
N ILE A 340 16.50 6.16 38.25
CA ILE A 340 15.38 5.21 38.24
C ILE A 340 15.79 3.85 38.79
N PHE A 341 17.06 3.48 38.64
CA PHE A 341 17.58 2.18 39.02
C PHE A 341 18.18 2.17 40.43
N THR A 342 18.22 1.00 41.03
CA THR A 342 18.89 0.67 42.28
C THR A 342 20.01 -0.34 42.04
N ILE A 343 21.05 -0.31 42.87
CA ILE A 343 22.05 -1.40 42.88
C ILE A 343 21.36 -2.65 43.43
N GLY A 344 21.61 -3.79 42.79
CA GLY A 344 20.91 -5.05 43.07
C GLY A 344 19.59 -5.14 42.32
N LYS A 345 18.54 -5.59 43.01
CA LYS A 345 17.24 -5.92 42.41
C LYS A 345 16.52 -4.68 41.88
N ASN A 346 16.05 -4.77 40.65
CA ASN A 346 15.14 -3.84 39.98
C ASN A 346 13.95 -4.62 39.42
N THR A 347 12.81 -3.96 39.30
CA THR A 347 11.58 -4.52 38.70
C THR A 347 11.19 -3.71 37.48
N ILE A 348 11.00 -4.39 36.35
CA ILE A 348 10.34 -3.85 35.16
C ILE A 348 8.92 -4.40 35.11
N THR A 349 7.95 -3.52 34.93
CA THR A 349 6.54 -3.88 34.74
C THR A 349 6.03 -3.17 33.49
N ILE A 350 5.34 -3.88 32.61
CA ILE A 350 4.84 -3.37 31.34
C ILE A 350 3.34 -3.64 31.29
N ARG A 351 2.57 -2.57 31.13
CA ARG A 351 1.15 -2.62 30.80
C ARG A 351 1.02 -2.69 29.28
N VAL A 352 0.42 -3.74 28.75
CA VAL A 352 0.21 -3.92 27.31
C VAL A 352 -1.28 -3.92 27.03
N LYS A 353 -1.77 -2.91 26.29
CA LYS A 353 -3.16 -2.83 25.84
C LYS A 353 -3.27 -3.35 24.42
N ASN A 354 -3.89 -4.51 24.26
CA ASN A 354 -4.22 -5.15 22.99
C ASN A 354 -5.63 -4.74 22.54
N SER A 355 -5.72 -3.89 21.52
CA SER A 355 -7.01 -3.42 20.98
C SER A 355 -7.47 -4.24 19.76
N GLY A 356 -7.27 -5.56 19.81
CA GLY A 356 -7.52 -6.53 18.73
C GLY A 356 -6.24 -7.11 18.13
N ASP A 357 -6.37 -8.14 17.27
CA ASP A 357 -5.26 -8.89 16.63
C ASP A 357 -4.55 -9.89 17.57
N ILE A 358 -3.35 -10.35 17.21
CA ILE A 358 -2.61 -11.41 17.93
C ILE A 358 -2.05 -10.97 19.29
N GLY A 359 -1.78 -9.67 19.47
CA GLY A 359 -1.23 -9.08 20.68
C GLY A 359 0.16 -9.57 21.08
N GLY A 360 0.73 -8.94 22.12
CA GLY A 360 1.98 -9.37 22.74
C GLY A 360 3.25 -8.82 22.10
N PHE A 361 4.36 -9.52 22.31
CA PHE A 361 5.70 -9.09 21.90
C PHE A 361 6.10 -9.80 20.62
N ARG A 362 6.29 -9.04 19.54
CA ARG A 362 6.48 -9.53 18.17
C ARG A 362 7.92 -9.56 17.68
N SER A 363 8.86 -9.20 18.54
CA SER A 363 10.28 -9.14 18.20
C SER A 363 11.02 -10.43 18.57
N ALA A 364 12.21 -10.62 18.00
CA ALA A 364 13.11 -11.69 18.41
C ALA A 364 13.67 -11.45 19.82
N LYS A 365 14.20 -12.49 20.47
CA LYS A 365 14.68 -12.43 21.87
C LYS A 365 15.76 -11.37 22.08
N GLU A 366 16.56 -11.12 21.05
CA GLU A 366 17.67 -10.17 21.04
C GLU A 366 17.20 -8.71 21.10
N ALA A 367 15.92 -8.44 20.82
CA ALA A 367 15.34 -7.11 20.89
C ALA A 367 14.92 -6.68 22.31
N LEU A 368 14.87 -7.61 23.27
CA LEU A 368 14.51 -7.32 24.67
C LEU A 368 15.77 -7.23 25.53
N TYR A 369 16.23 -6.02 25.83
CA TYR A 369 17.44 -5.81 26.61
C TYR A 369 17.49 -4.44 27.31
N LEU A 370 18.33 -4.36 28.34
CA LEU A 370 18.83 -3.10 28.89
C LEU A 370 20.29 -2.89 28.47
N GLN A 371 20.58 -1.80 27.77
CA GLN A 371 21.94 -1.42 27.40
C GLN A 371 22.62 -0.69 28.56
N THR A 372 23.67 -1.29 29.09
CA THR A 372 24.61 -0.65 30.03
C THR A 372 25.88 -0.21 29.29
N ALA A 373 26.79 0.48 29.99
CA ALA A 373 28.10 0.81 29.43
C ALA A 373 28.97 -0.43 29.15
N LEU A 374 28.69 -1.55 29.81
CA LEU A 374 29.49 -2.76 29.75
C LEU A 374 28.95 -3.79 28.77
N GLN A 375 27.61 -3.91 28.72
CA GLN A 375 26.94 -4.99 28.00
C GLN A 375 25.45 -4.70 27.77
N LYS A 376 24.84 -5.53 26.90
CA LYS A 376 23.39 -5.69 26.82
C LYS A 376 22.96 -6.79 27.78
N ILE A 377 22.22 -6.42 28.81
CA ILE A 377 21.59 -7.38 29.71
C ILE A 377 20.30 -7.85 29.05
N SER A 378 20.19 -9.14 28.75
CA SER A 378 18.98 -9.69 28.13
C SER A 378 17.80 -9.64 29.11
N LEU A 379 16.65 -9.21 28.60
CA LEU A 379 15.37 -9.23 29.31
C LEU A 379 14.43 -10.30 28.72
N ALA A 380 14.87 -11.11 27.75
CA ALA A 380 14.10 -12.21 27.19
C ALA A 380 14.09 -13.44 28.12
N GLY A 381 13.08 -14.31 27.97
CA GLY A 381 12.88 -15.49 28.81
C GLY A 381 11.69 -15.34 29.75
N GLU A 382 11.82 -15.85 30.97
CA GLU A 382 10.71 -15.96 31.91
C GLU A 382 10.30 -14.61 32.52
N TRP A 383 8.98 -14.33 32.50
CA TRP A 383 8.30 -13.19 33.09
C TRP A 383 7.07 -13.66 33.86
N LYS A 384 6.56 -12.82 34.75
CA LYS A 384 5.23 -12.95 35.35
C LYS A 384 4.20 -12.18 34.54
N TYR A 385 2.96 -12.65 34.50
CA TYR A 385 1.85 -11.93 33.87
C TYR A 385 0.51 -12.13 34.59
N GLU A 386 -0.35 -11.13 34.49
CA GLU A 386 -1.75 -11.17 34.90
C GLU A 386 -2.61 -10.30 33.97
N THR A 387 -3.85 -10.70 33.76
CA THR A 387 -4.82 -9.98 32.93
C THR A 387 -5.49 -8.87 33.75
N GLY A 388 -5.29 -7.62 33.33
CA GLY A 388 -5.91 -6.44 33.93
C GLY A 388 -7.40 -6.34 33.62
N THR A 389 -7.84 -6.76 32.43
CA THR A 389 -9.26 -6.71 32.01
C THR A 389 -9.86 -8.11 31.87
N LYS A 390 -10.20 -8.75 32.98
CA LYS A 390 -10.68 -10.15 32.99
C LYS A 390 -12.05 -10.35 32.31
N ASN A 391 -12.90 -9.32 32.31
CA ASN A 391 -14.30 -9.38 31.86
C ASN A 391 -14.60 -8.41 30.70
N ILE A 392 -13.63 -8.15 29.83
CA ILE A 392 -13.85 -7.32 28.65
C ILE A 392 -14.44 -8.15 27.50
N GLU A 393 -15.41 -7.60 26.79
CA GLU A 393 -15.91 -8.17 25.54
C GLU A 393 -14.86 -8.12 24.42
N GLU A 394 -15.08 -8.92 23.37
CA GLU A 394 -14.29 -8.86 22.15
C GLU A 394 -14.31 -7.46 21.53
N VAL A 395 -13.21 -7.10 20.88
CA VAL A 395 -13.08 -5.82 20.19
C VAL A 395 -14.12 -5.74 19.06
N PRO A 396 -14.81 -4.59 18.88
CA PRO A 396 -15.71 -4.40 17.74
C PRO A 396 -15.05 -4.76 16.41
N VAL A 397 -15.77 -5.47 15.54
CA VAL A 397 -15.20 -5.96 14.28
C VAL A 397 -15.18 -4.86 13.23
N ARG A 398 -13.98 -4.49 12.78
CA ARG A 398 -13.81 -3.56 11.66
C ARG A 398 -14.23 -4.22 10.34
N GLN A 399 -15.08 -3.53 9.58
CA GLN A 399 -15.34 -3.92 8.19
C GLN A 399 -14.17 -3.55 7.29
N HIS A 400 -13.72 -4.51 6.47
CA HIS A 400 -12.55 -4.38 5.61
C HIS A 400 -12.90 -4.74 4.16
N PRO A 401 -12.36 -4.03 3.15
CA PRO A 401 -12.72 -4.25 1.75
C PRO A 401 -12.45 -5.66 1.22
N THR A 402 -11.56 -6.43 1.86
CA THR A 402 -11.30 -7.84 1.50
C THR A 402 -12.52 -8.75 1.62
N LYS A 403 -13.52 -8.33 2.41
CA LYS A 403 -14.80 -9.04 2.54
C LYS A 403 -15.82 -8.64 1.46
N TYR A 404 -15.56 -7.59 0.71
CA TYR A 404 -16.52 -6.95 -0.20
C TYR A 404 -15.89 -6.73 -1.59
N ALA A 405 -15.96 -7.75 -2.44
CA ALA A 405 -15.58 -7.61 -3.85
C ALA A 405 -16.28 -6.39 -4.48
N THR A 406 -15.62 -5.70 -5.42
CA THR A 406 -16.13 -4.51 -6.12
C THR A 406 -16.29 -3.23 -5.27
N SER A 407 -16.24 -3.31 -3.94
CA SER A 407 -16.52 -2.15 -3.08
C SER A 407 -15.58 -0.94 -3.28
N LEU A 408 -14.30 -1.17 -3.60
CA LEU A 408 -13.32 -0.09 -3.84
C LEU A 408 -13.34 0.39 -5.28
N TYR A 409 -13.61 -0.49 -6.23
CA TYR A 409 -13.93 -0.08 -7.60
C TYR A 409 -15.05 0.97 -7.57
N ASN A 410 -16.13 0.66 -6.85
CA ASN A 410 -17.30 1.51 -6.76
C ASN A 410 -17.02 2.88 -6.13
N GLY A 411 -16.30 2.92 -5.01
CA GLY A 411 -16.08 4.14 -4.24
C GLY A 411 -14.85 4.96 -4.66
N MET A 412 -13.84 4.32 -5.26
CA MET A 412 -12.51 4.93 -5.42
C MET A 412 -11.96 4.90 -6.87
N VAL A 413 -12.60 4.16 -7.79
CA VAL A 413 -12.18 4.07 -9.20
C VAL A 413 -13.25 4.63 -10.13
N ALA A 414 -14.48 4.14 -9.98
CA ALA A 414 -15.63 4.51 -10.81
C ALA A 414 -15.87 6.03 -10.96
N PRO A 415 -15.68 6.85 -9.91
CA PRO A 415 -15.85 8.30 -10.03
C PRO A 415 -14.97 8.98 -11.10
N PHE A 416 -13.84 8.36 -11.49
CA PHE A 416 -12.85 8.97 -12.38
C PHE A 416 -12.99 8.60 -13.85
N PHE A 417 -13.95 7.75 -14.24
CA PHE A 417 -14.12 7.36 -15.65
C PHE A 417 -14.59 8.51 -16.55
N GLY A 418 -15.12 9.59 -15.98
CA GLY A 418 -15.54 10.78 -16.72
C GLY A 418 -14.38 11.70 -17.15
N ILE A 419 -13.17 11.51 -16.62
CA ILE A 419 -11.99 12.31 -16.99
C ILE A 419 -11.00 11.50 -17.83
N LYS A 420 -10.19 12.21 -18.61
CA LYS A 420 -9.05 11.60 -19.33
C LYS A 420 -7.81 11.62 -18.46
N ILE A 421 -6.97 10.60 -18.63
CA ILE A 421 -5.69 10.42 -17.95
C ILE A 421 -4.61 10.09 -18.98
N LYS A 422 -3.34 10.19 -18.61
CA LYS A 422 -2.19 9.79 -19.42
C LYS A 422 -1.91 8.29 -19.28
N GLY A 423 -2.10 7.73 -18.08
CA GLY A 423 -1.78 6.35 -17.75
C GLY A 423 -2.06 5.99 -16.30
N ILE A 424 -1.82 4.73 -15.98
CA ILE A 424 -2.04 4.15 -14.65
C ILE A 424 -0.73 3.59 -14.12
N ILE A 425 -0.43 3.85 -12.84
CA ILE A 425 0.55 3.08 -12.08
C ILE A 425 -0.15 2.24 -11.00
N TRP A 426 0.24 0.97 -10.89
CA TRP A 426 -0.40 -0.01 -10.01
C TRP A 426 0.63 -0.71 -9.12
N TYR A 427 0.37 -0.78 -7.82
CA TYR A 427 1.16 -1.61 -6.91
C TYR A 427 0.24 -2.36 -5.96
N GLN A 428 0.05 -3.63 -6.31
CA GLN A 428 -0.61 -4.63 -5.48
C GLN A 428 -0.09 -6.02 -5.84
N ALA A 429 -0.14 -6.91 -4.86
CA ALA A 429 -0.64 -8.29 -4.97
C ALA A 429 -0.57 -9.04 -3.64
N GLU A 430 0.03 -8.48 -2.60
CA GLU A 430 0.43 -9.17 -1.38
C GLU A 430 -0.74 -9.89 -0.70
N SER A 431 -1.92 -9.26 -0.66
CA SER A 431 -3.15 -9.86 -0.11
C SER A 431 -3.73 -11.01 -0.96
N ASN A 432 -3.29 -11.18 -2.20
CA ASN A 432 -3.64 -12.30 -3.07
C ASN A 432 -2.60 -13.42 -3.08
N SER A 433 -1.55 -13.36 -2.25
CA SER A 433 -0.49 -14.39 -2.21
C SER A 433 -1.00 -15.80 -1.93
N ASN A 434 -2.11 -15.96 -1.19
CA ASN A 434 -2.74 -17.27 -1.00
C ASN A 434 -3.43 -17.83 -2.25
N ASN A 435 -3.82 -16.97 -3.18
CA ASN A 435 -4.50 -17.31 -4.44
C ASN A 435 -3.66 -16.83 -5.63
N ALA A 436 -2.36 -17.16 -5.58
CA ALA A 436 -1.36 -16.57 -6.45
C ALA A 436 -1.59 -16.90 -7.92
N THR A 437 -2.07 -18.09 -8.23
CA THR A 437 -2.31 -18.55 -9.62
C THR A 437 -3.52 -17.86 -10.23
N GLU A 438 -4.62 -17.73 -9.47
CA GLU A 438 -5.86 -17.09 -9.91
C GLU A 438 -5.64 -15.61 -10.25
N TYR A 439 -4.70 -14.96 -9.55
CA TYR A 439 -4.36 -13.56 -9.75
C TYR A 439 -4.07 -13.19 -11.21
N ALA A 440 -3.43 -14.09 -11.98
CA ALA A 440 -3.05 -13.82 -13.36
C ALA A 440 -4.26 -13.51 -14.26
N GLY A 441 -5.37 -14.23 -14.06
CA GLY A 441 -6.61 -14.02 -14.81
C GLY A 441 -7.29 -12.72 -14.36
N LEU A 442 -7.51 -12.59 -13.05
CA LEU A 442 -8.16 -11.43 -12.45
C LEU A 442 -7.46 -10.12 -12.81
N PHE A 443 -6.12 -10.09 -12.78
CA PHE A 443 -5.36 -8.88 -13.08
C PHE A 443 -5.46 -8.47 -14.54
N LYS A 444 -5.39 -9.43 -15.48
CA LYS A 444 -5.60 -9.14 -16.90
C LYS A 444 -7.01 -8.64 -17.18
N GLU A 445 -8.02 -9.23 -16.56
CA GLU A 445 -9.42 -8.80 -16.70
C GLU A 445 -9.63 -7.40 -16.14
N MET A 446 -9.06 -7.09 -14.97
CA MET A 446 -9.14 -5.74 -14.38
C MET A 446 -8.53 -4.68 -15.31
N ILE A 447 -7.34 -4.93 -15.87
CA ILE A 447 -6.67 -4.00 -16.79
C ILE A 447 -7.56 -3.76 -18.03
N ALA A 448 -8.09 -4.83 -18.62
CA ALA A 448 -8.94 -4.73 -19.80
C ALA A 448 -10.24 -3.97 -19.53
N ASP A 449 -10.88 -4.23 -18.39
CA ASP A 449 -12.11 -3.55 -17.98
C ASP A 449 -11.86 -2.06 -17.70
N TRP A 450 -10.82 -1.71 -16.94
CA TRP A 450 -10.50 -0.31 -16.68
C TRP A 450 -10.24 0.47 -17.98
N ARG A 451 -9.49 -0.10 -18.92
CA ARG A 451 -9.29 0.48 -20.26
C ARG A 451 -10.61 0.67 -21.02
N LYS A 452 -11.49 -0.33 -20.97
CA LYS A 452 -12.83 -0.24 -21.57
C LYS A 452 -13.66 0.89 -20.94
N LYS A 453 -13.66 1.02 -19.61
CA LYS A 453 -14.42 2.04 -18.87
C LYS A 453 -13.88 3.46 -19.13
N TRP A 454 -12.57 3.66 -19.20
CA TRP A 454 -11.95 4.91 -19.63
C TRP A 454 -12.02 5.17 -21.14
N LYS A 455 -12.43 4.16 -21.92
CA LYS A 455 -12.47 4.16 -23.39
C LYS A 455 -11.11 4.53 -24.00
N SER A 456 -10.05 3.90 -23.50
CA SER A 456 -8.68 4.16 -23.95
C SER A 456 -7.75 2.99 -23.63
N ASP A 457 -6.74 2.77 -24.49
CA ASP A 457 -5.69 1.77 -24.28
C ASP A 457 -4.45 2.39 -23.60
N TYR A 458 -4.68 3.14 -22.51
CA TYR A 458 -3.61 3.85 -21.81
C TYR A 458 -2.52 2.89 -21.29
N PRO A 459 -1.27 3.38 -21.16
CA PRO A 459 -0.20 2.69 -20.45
C PRO A 459 -0.66 2.22 -19.06
N PHE A 460 -0.46 0.94 -18.79
CA PHE A 460 -0.70 0.34 -17.47
C PHE A 460 0.61 -0.21 -16.93
N ILE A 461 1.19 0.49 -15.97
CA ILE A 461 2.52 0.19 -15.42
C ILE A 461 2.35 -0.37 -14.02
N PHE A 462 2.93 -1.51 -13.72
CA PHE A 462 2.75 -2.14 -12.42
C PHE A 462 4.06 -2.60 -11.79
N ALA A 463 4.09 -2.68 -10.47
CA ALA A 463 5.19 -3.26 -9.71
C ALA A 463 5.03 -4.77 -9.61
N GLN A 464 6.05 -5.52 -10.01
CA GLN A 464 6.20 -6.90 -9.55
C GLN A 464 6.58 -6.90 -8.07
N LEU A 465 6.11 -7.87 -7.29
CA LEU A 465 6.45 -7.95 -5.87
C LEU A 465 7.97 -8.10 -5.65
N PRO A 466 8.49 -7.60 -4.51
CA PRO A 466 9.91 -7.72 -4.15
C PRO A 466 10.26 -9.17 -3.75
N ASN A 467 11.48 -9.43 -3.27
CA ASN A 467 11.78 -10.63 -2.50
C ASN A 467 11.03 -10.60 -1.15
N TYR A 468 10.58 -11.78 -0.70
CA TYR A 468 10.02 -11.97 0.64
C TYR A 468 10.05 -13.47 0.95
N ALA A 469 10.91 -13.88 1.88
CA ALA A 469 11.25 -15.28 2.13
C ALA A 469 10.13 -16.05 2.88
N ASN A 470 10.28 -17.37 2.95
CA ASN A 470 9.44 -18.28 3.75
C ASN A 470 7.94 -18.23 3.39
N GLN A 471 7.59 -18.09 2.11
CA GLN A 471 6.20 -18.02 1.66
C GLN A 471 5.68 -19.33 1.06
N ASN A 472 6.46 -20.41 1.10
CA ASN A 472 6.13 -21.72 0.52
C ASN A 472 5.81 -21.62 -0.98
N ASN A 473 6.67 -20.93 -1.75
CA ASN A 473 6.55 -20.69 -3.18
C ASN A 473 5.34 -19.86 -3.64
N ARG A 474 4.49 -19.38 -2.71
CA ARG A 474 3.36 -18.50 -3.04
C ARG A 474 3.83 -17.18 -3.65
N TRP A 475 5.00 -16.69 -3.22
CA TRP A 475 5.49 -15.39 -3.62
C TRP A 475 6.11 -15.39 -5.02
N ILE A 476 6.93 -16.41 -5.34
CA ILE A 476 7.42 -16.60 -6.72
C ILE A 476 6.28 -16.87 -7.71
N THR A 477 5.28 -17.68 -7.31
CA THR A 477 4.09 -17.94 -8.15
C THR A 477 3.32 -16.65 -8.43
N LEU A 478 3.17 -15.78 -7.44
CA LEU A 478 2.47 -14.51 -7.63
C LEU A 478 3.25 -13.56 -8.55
N ARG A 479 4.58 -13.55 -8.47
CA ARG A 479 5.43 -12.76 -9.38
C ARG A 479 5.33 -13.24 -10.84
N GLU A 480 5.21 -14.55 -11.06
CA GLU A 480 4.89 -15.11 -12.38
C GLU A 480 3.50 -14.66 -12.84
N SER A 481 2.49 -14.74 -11.97
CA SER A 481 1.13 -14.28 -12.29
C SER A 481 1.07 -12.79 -12.64
N GLN A 482 1.84 -11.93 -11.97
CA GLN A 482 1.99 -10.52 -12.34
C GLN A 482 2.64 -10.37 -13.71
N ALA A 483 3.70 -11.14 -14.00
CA ALA A 483 4.40 -11.09 -15.29
C ALA A 483 3.50 -11.45 -16.48
N LYS A 484 2.50 -12.33 -16.30
CA LYS A 484 1.51 -12.65 -17.34
C LYS A 484 0.72 -11.44 -17.84
N ALA A 485 0.60 -10.36 -17.07
CA ALA A 485 -0.04 -9.14 -17.56
C ALA A 485 0.73 -8.47 -18.71
N LEU A 486 2.03 -8.78 -18.90
CA LEU A 486 2.83 -8.32 -20.04
C LEU A 486 2.40 -8.90 -21.40
N GLU A 487 1.52 -9.92 -21.40
CA GLU A 487 0.86 -10.40 -22.62
C GLU A 487 -0.09 -9.35 -23.21
N LEU A 488 -0.58 -8.42 -22.38
CA LEU A 488 -1.43 -7.31 -22.82
C LEU A 488 -0.59 -6.18 -23.42
N LYS A 489 -1.06 -5.56 -24.50
CA LYS A 489 -0.44 -4.38 -25.10
C LYS A 489 -0.39 -3.21 -24.11
N ASN A 490 0.54 -2.27 -24.32
CA ASN A 490 0.70 -1.05 -23.52
C ASN A 490 0.80 -1.31 -22.00
N THR A 491 1.39 -2.44 -21.62
CA THR A 491 1.70 -2.76 -20.22
C THR A 491 3.20 -2.72 -19.97
N GLY A 492 3.59 -2.47 -18.74
CA GLY A 492 4.99 -2.54 -18.33
C GLY A 492 5.13 -2.90 -16.86
N MET A 493 6.20 -3.63 -16.54
CA MET A 493 6.42 -4.20 -15.21
C MET A 493 7.72 -3.69 -14.62
N ALA A 494 7.65 -3.00 -13.49
CA ALA A 494 8.81 -2.67 -12.68
C ALA A 494 9.16 -3.89 -11.81
N VAL A 495 10.26 -4.58 -12.13
CA VAL A 495 10.80 -5.70 -11.34
C VAL A 495 11.38 -5.15 -10.04
N LEU A 496 11.01 -5.69 -8.87
CA LEU A 496 11.41 -5.16 -7.55
C LEU A 496 12.18 -6.15 -6.66
N ILE A 497 12.56 -7.30 -7.20
CA ILE A 497 13.21 -8.37 -6.43
C ILE A 497 14.52 -7.95 -5.73
N ASP A 498 15.21 -6.93 -6.25
CA ASP A 498 16.42 -6.33 -5.67
C ASP A 498 16.14 -5.15 -4.72
N VAL A 499 14.87 -4.77 -4.55
CA VAL A 499 14.45 -3.59 -3.77
C VAL A 499 13.99 -3.95 -2.36
N GLY A 500 13.50 -5.17 -2.13
CA GLY A 500 13.06 -5.64 -0.82
C GLY A 500 14.12 -6.34 0.01
N ASP A 501 13.67 -6.77 1.19
CA ASP A 501 14.44 -7.53 2.17
C ASP A 501 13.65 -8.80 2.49
N ASP A 502 14.36 -9.88 2.83
CA ASP A 502 13.77 -11.23 2.95
C ASP A 502 12.66 -11.32 4.01
N ASP A 503 12.69 -10.46 5.02
CA ASP A 503 11.72 -10.40 6.13
C ASP A 503 10.75 -9.20 6.03
N ASN A 504 10.83 -8.41 4.97
CA ASN A 504 10.05 -7.18 4.84
C ASN A 504 9.21 -7.13 3.55
N ILE A 505 7.91 -7.26 3.74
CA ILE A 505 6.91 -7.17 2.66
C ILE A 505 6.73 -5.73 2.11
N HIS A 506 7.21 -4.71 2.83
CA HIS A 506 7.11 -3.30 2.47
C HIS A 506 8.49 -2.67 2.23
N PRO A 507 9.06 -2.75 1.01
CA PRO A 507 10.41 -2.25 0.73
C PRO A 507 10.51 -0.74 0.97
N VAL A 508 11.41 -0.29 1.85
CA VAL A 508 11.51 1.15 2.21
C VAL A 508 12.13 2.02 1.11
N ARG A 509 12.82 1.42 0.12
CA ARG A 509 13.48 2.08 -1.01
C ARG A 509 12.50 2.52 -2.12
N LYS A 510 11.46 3.30 -1.76
CA LYS A 510 10.36 3.71 -2.66
C LYS A 510 10.80 4.53 -3.87
N GLN A 511 11.89 5.29 -3.76
CA GLN A 511 12.43 6.06 -4.87
C GLN A 511 12.82 5.18 -6.06
N ILE A 512 13.41 4.00 -5.81
CA ILE A 512 13.80 3.07 -6.88
C ILE A 512 12.54 2.60 -7.64
N VAL A 513 11.47 2.30 -6.91
CA VAL A 513 10.19 1.87 -7.49
C VAL A 513 9.60 2.97 -8.39
N GLY A 514 9.47 4.19 -7.87
CA GLY A 514 8.94 5.33 -8.63
C GLY A 514 9.78 5.65 -9.86
N LYS A 515 11.11 5.60 -9.75
CA LYS A 515 12.03 5.80 -10.88
C LYS A 515 11.86 4.74 -11.97
N ARG A 516 11.79 3.45 -11.61
CA ARG A 516 11.58 2.37 -12.58
C ARG A 516 10.25 2.52 -13.32
N MET A 517 9.18 2.86 -12.60
CA MET A 517 7.88 3.13 -13.22
C MET A 517 7.94 4.34 -14.16
N ALA A 518 8.66 5.41 -13.81
CA ALA A 518 8.82 6.59 -14.65
C ALA A 518 9.63 6.28 -15.92
N THR A 519 10.68 5.46 -15.82
CA THR A 519 11.44 4.97 -16.97
C THR A 519 10.56 4.19 -17.94
N ILE A 520 9.72 3.28 -17.42
CA ILE A 520 8.76 2.52 -18.24
C ILE A 520 7.74 3.46 -18.90
N ALA A 521 7.23 4.46 -18.16
CA ALA A 521 6.32 5.46 -18.69
C ALA A 521 6.94 6.28 -19.83
N GLY A 522 8.22 6.61 -19.74
CA GLY A 522 8.97 7.28 -20.80
C GLY A 522 8.82 6.62 -22.17
N ASN A 523 8.77 5.29 -22.18
CA ASN A 523 8.62 4.50 -23.40
C ASN A 523 7.16 4.35 -23.83
N LEU A 524 6.31 3.89 -22.91
CA LEU A 524 4.92 3.56 -23.23
C LEU A 524 4.06 4.81 -23.50
N ALA A 525 4.33 5.92 -22.81
CA ALA A 525 3.47 7.11 -22.82
C ALA A 525 4.06 8.29 -23.62
N PHE A 526 5.38 8.31 -23.82
CA PHE A 526 6.10 9.42 -24.45
C PHE A 526 6.91 9.00 -25.70
N GLY A 527 6.83 7.73 -26.11
CA GLY A 527 7.40 7.28 -27.38
C GLY A 527 8.93 7.28 -27.44
N LYS A 528 9.62 7.32 -26.28
CA LYS A 528 11.06 7.06 -26.25
C LYS A 528 11.26 5.60 -26.69
N LYS A 529 11.89 5.39 -27.84
CA LYS A 529 12.19 4.04 -28.35
C LYS A 529 13.58 3.55 -27.94
N GLU A 530 14.40 4.42 -27.33
CA GLU A 530 15.82 4.16 -27.05
C GLU A 530 16.12 3.76 -25.60
N LEU A 531 15.17 3.85 -24.66
CA LEU A 531 15.36 3.26 -23.33
C LEU A 531 14.97 1.79 -23.42
N THR A 532 15.91 0.91 -23.08
CA THR A 532 15.67 -0.51 -22.85
C THR A 532 14.56 -0.67 -21.81
N ILE A 533 13.31 -0.87 -22.28
CA ILE A 533 12.04 -0.83 -21.51
C ILE A 533 12.04 -1.84 -20.35
N SER A 534 12.85 -2.88 -20.47
CA SER A 534 13.06 -3.88 -19.45
C SER A 534 14.53 -4.29 -19.43
N ALA A 535 14.94 -4.94 -18.35
CA ALA A 535 16.12 -5.79 -18.40
C ALA A 535 15.99 -6.85 -19.50
N PRO A 536 17.09 -7.50 -19.92
CA PRO A 536 16.99 -8.70 -20.74
C PRO A 536 16.01 -9.70 -20.12
N VAL A 537 15.04 -10.15 -20.92
CA VAL A 537 14.02 -11.13 -20.49
C VAL A 537 14.18 -12.41 -21.28
N PHE A 538 13.80 -13.53 -20.68
CA PHE A 538 13.83 -14.83 -21.35
C PHE A 538 13.09 -14.77 -22.69
N GLU A 539 13.73 -15.28 -23.74
CA GLU A 539 13.15 -15.40 -25.07
C GLU A 539 12.93 -16.86 -25.44
N ASN A 540 13.98 -17.67 -25.39
CA ASN A 540 13.95 -19.09 -25.72
C ASN A 540 15.12 -19.83 -25.07
N HIS A 541 15.10 -21.15 -25.21
CA HIS A 541 16.24 -22.00 -24.88
C HIS A 541 16.44 -23.08 -25.95
N LYS A 542 17.65 -23.65 -26.00
CA LYS A 542 18.01 -24.76 -26.87
C LYS A 542 18.94 -25.73 -26.14
N THR A 543 18.63 -27.02 -26.17
CA THR A 543 19.54 -28.07 -25.65
C THR A 543 20.68 -28.33 -26.64
N GLU A 544 21.91 -28.38 -26.13
CA GLU A 544 23.12 -28.71 -26.89
C GLU A 544 23.95 -29.74 -26.11
N GLY A 545 23.82 -31.02 -26.48
CA GLY A 545 24.43 -32.13 -25.75
C GLY A 545 23.92 -32.18 -24.30
N ASN A 546 24.83 -32.06 -23.34
CA ASN A 546 24.52 -32.04 -21.90
C ASN A 546 24.37 -30.61 -21.32
N SER A 547 24.19 -29.61 -22.18
CA SER A 547 24.02 -28.21 -21.78
C SER A 547 22.73 -27.64 -22.36
N ILE A 548 22.27 -26.53 -21.80
CA ILE A 548 21.15 -25.75 -22.33
C ILE A 548 21.60 -24.30 -22.53
N ILE A 549 21.34 -23.76 -23.70
CA ILE A 549 21.62 -22.38 -24.07
C ILE A 549 20.34 -21.58 -23.88
N VAL A 550 20.39 -20.53 -23.07
CA VAL A 550 19.27 -19.63 -22.80
C VAL A 550 19.52 -18.29 -23.47
N THR A 551 18.59 -17.86 -24.31
CA THR A 551 18.65 -16.58 -25.04
C THR A 551 17.72 -15.57 -24.39
N PHE A 552 18.19 -14.33 -24.26
CA PHE A 552 17.43 -13.21 -23.76
C PHE A 552 17.20 -12.16 -24.85
N LYS A 553 16.01 -11.52 -24.82
CA LYS A 553 15.63 -10.39 -25.67
C LYS A 553 15.61 -9.09 -24.85
N ASN A 554 15.31 -7.96 -25.51
CA ASN A 554 15.25 -6.62 -24.92
C ASN A 554 16.61 -6.04 -24.50
N GLY A 555 17.65 -6.33 -25.28
CA GLY A 555 19.00 -5.76 -25.11
C GLY A 555 20.02 -6.79 -24.60
N THR A 556 21.14 -6.29 -24.11
CA THR A 556 22.23 -7.09 -23.54
C THR A 556 22.35 -6.86 -22.04
N PHE A 557 22.97 -7.81 -21.34
CA PHE A 557 23.38 -7.64 -19.96
C PHE A 557 24.44 -6.55 -19.82
N ALA A 558 24.52 -5.97 -18.63
CA ALA A 558 25.48 -4.93 -18.31
C ALA A 558 26.94 -5.45 -18.46
N PRO A 559 27.89 -4.63 -18.93
CA PRO A 559 29.28 -5.05 -19.14
C PRO A 559 29.96 -5.70 -17.93
N GLU A 560 29.57 -5.29 -16.72
CA GLU A 560 30.03 -5.78 -15.43
C GLU A 560 29.46 -7.16 -15.04
N THR A 561 28.56 -7.73 -15.84
CA THR A 561 27.96 -9.04 -15.57
C THR A 561 29.04 -10.13 -15.55
N PRO A 562 29.10 -10.98 -14.51
CA PRO A 562 30.09 -12.05 -14.43
C PRO A 562 30.04 -12.98 -15.66
N LYS A 563 31.22 -13.33 -16.19
CA LYS A 563 31.33 -14.27 -17.32
C LYS A 563 30.95 -15.71 -16.96
N SER A 564 31.04 -16.07 -15.68
CA SER A 564 30.63 -17.37 -15.16
C SER A 564 30.16 -17.27 -13.71
N GLY A 565 29.48 -18.30 -13.23
CA GLY A 565 29.05 -18.35 -11.81
C GLY A 565 27.89 -17.41 -11.49
N ILE A 566 27.10 -17.05 -12.50
CA ILE A 566 25.81 -16.38 -12.34
C ILE A 566 24.88 -17.35 -11.59
N ASN A 567 24.44 -16.95 -10.40
CA ASN A 567 23.61 -17.77 -9.53
C ASN A 567 22.12 -17.75 -9.95
N GLY A 568 21.31 -18.57 -9.29
CA GLY A 568 19.85 -18.59 -9.47
C GLY A 568 19.34 -19.45 -10.62
N PHE A 569 20.22 -20.03 -11.45
CA PHE A 569 19.83 -20.97 -12.49
C PHE A 569 19.73 -22.41 -11.97
N MET A 570 18.59 -23.03 -12.25
CA MET A 570 18.33 -24.44 -12.02
C MET A 570 17.92 -25.09 -13.34
N ILE A 571 18.40 -26.31 -13.59
CA ILE A 571 18.01 -27.09 -14.76
C ILE A 571 17.50 -28.47 -14.37
N ALA A 572 16.59 -29.02 -15.15
CA ALA A 572 16.05 -30.38 -14.97
C ALA A 572 16.07 -31.16 -16.28
N GLY A 573 16.17 -32.48 -16.18
CA GLY A 573 15.99 -33.39 -17.30
C GLY A 573 14.57 -33.93 -17.37
N ASN A 574 14.40 -35.12 -17.97
CA ASN A 574 13.10 -35.79 -18.09
C ASN A 574 12.46 -36.17 -16.74
N ASP A 575 13.26 -36.27 -15.67
CA ASP A 575 12.79 -36.60 -14.32
C ASP A 575 12.14 -35.40 -13.60
N LYS A 576 12.19 -34.20 -14.21
CA LYS A 576 11.70 -32.92 -13.67
C LYS A 576 12.29 -32.54 -12.32
N LYS A 577 13.42 -33.14 -11.93
CA LYS A 577 14.16 -32.75 -10.72
C LYS A 577 15.14 -31.64 -11.05
N PHE A 578 14.96 -30.49 -10.42
CA PHE A 578 15.79 -29.31 -10.65
C PHE A 578 17.07 -29.36 -9.83
N TYR A 579 18.20 -29.13 -10.49
CA TYR A 579 19.52 -29.03 -9.87
C TYR A 579 20.18 -27.69 -10.22
N PRO A 580 21.01 -27.11 -9.33
CA PRO A 580 21.80 -25.94 -9.66
C PRO A 580 22.65 -26.16 -10.92
N ALA A 581 22.73 -25.12 -11.74
CA ALA A 581 23.52 -25.13 -12.98
C ALA A 581 24.69 -24.15 -12.91
N ASN A 582 25.86 -24.62 -13.36
CA ASN A 582 26.97 -23.75 -13.72
C ASN A 582 26.57 -22.94 -14.95
N SER A 583 26.81 -21.64 -14.89
CA SER A 583 26.42 -20.67 -15.91
C SER A 583 27.63 -20.01 -16.55
N TYR A 584 27.55 -19.78 -17.86
CA TYR A 584 28.61 -19.16 -18.66
C TYR A 584 27.98 -18.17 -19.65
N LEU A 585 28.21 -16.87 -19.41
CA LEU A 585 27.74 -15.80 -20.27
C LEU A 585 28.55 -15.78 -21.56
N GLN A 586 27.86 -15.80 -22.70
CA GLN A 586 28.49 -15.80 -24.02
C GLN A 586 28.95 -14.39 -24.43
N ASN A 587 29.78 -14.32 -25.48
CA ASN A 587 30.38 -13.07 -25.95
C ASN A 587 29.35 -12.04 -26.46
N ASP A 588 28.16 -12.49 -26.86
CA ASP A 588 27.07 -11.63 -27.32
C ASP A 588 26.36 -10.84 -26.19
N MET A 589 26.73 -11.11 -24.94
CA MET A 589 26.15 -10.48 -23.73
C MET A 589 24.62 -10.64 -23.62
N LYS A 590 24.02 -11.63 -24.29
CA LYS A 590 22.58 -11.92 -24.23
C LYS A 590 22.25 -13.41 -24.16
N THR A 591 23.25 -14.27 -24.30
CA THR A 591 23.09 -15.72 -24.25
C THR A 591 23.86 -16.31 -23.06
N ILE A 592 23.25 -17.24 -22.33
CA ILE A 592 23.87 -17.94 -21.20
C ILE A 592 23.83 -19.44 -21.44
N LYS A 593 25.00 -20.10 -21.38
CA LYS A 593 25.11 -21.56 -21.39
C LYS A 593 25.03 -22.09 -19.97
N LEU A 594 24.16 -23.06 -19.74
CA LEU A 594 23.93 -23.71 -18.45
C LEU A 594 24.27 -25.21 -18.53
N ARG A 595 24.91 -25.73 -17.49
CA ARG A 595 25.26 -27.16 -17.35
C ARG A 595 25.22 -27.60 -15.89
N SER A 596 24.78 -28.83 -15.65
CA SER A 596 24.85 -29.47 -14.33
C SER A 596 25.34 -30.90 -14.50
N GLU A 597 26.28 -31.34 -13.66
CA GLU A 597 26.81 -32.72 -13.70
C GLU A 597 25.74 -33.75 -13.35
N LYS A 598 24.69 -33.33 -12.63
CA LYS A 598 23.55 -34.18 -12.24
C LYS A 598 22.50 -34.34 -13.34
N VAL A 599 22.62 -33.60 -14.45
CA VAL A 599 21.62 -33.56 -15.53
C VAL A 599 22.29 -33.81 -16.87
N SER A 600 22.25 -35.05 -17.35
CA SER A 600 22.89 -35.46 -18.61
C SER A 600 22.14 -35.00 -19.87
N ASN A 601 20.83 -34.80 -19.78
CA ASN A 601 19.96 -34.35 -20.87
C ASN A 601 19.02 -33.23 -20.38
N PRO A 602 19.49 -31.97 -20.31
CA PRO A 602 18.71 -30.87 -19.76
C PRO A 602 17.58 -30.46 -20.72
N LYS A 603 16.40 -30.24 -20.14
CA LYS A 603 15.15 -29.89 -20.84
C LYS A 603 14.52 -28.62 -20.33
N GLU A 604 14.54 -28.43 -19.02
CA GLU A 604 13.85 -27.32 -18.38
C GLU A 604 14.82 -26.41 -17.65
N VAL A 605 14.50 -25.12 -17.59
CA VAL A 605 15.26 -24.07 -16.91
C VAL A 605 14.34 -23.28 -16.00
N ARG A 606 14.85 -22.99 -14.80
CA ARG A 606 14.30 -22.01 -13.87
C ARG A 606 15.38 -20.99 -13.54
N TYR A 607 15.01 -19.72 -13.45
CA TYR A 607 15.89 -18.63 -13.01
C TYR A 607 15.21 -17.84 -11.89
N LEU A 608 15.92 -17.67 -10.77
CA LEU A 608 15.44 -16.98 -9.57
C LEU A 608 14.07 -17.49 -9.09
N TRP A 609 13.82 -18.79 -9.27
CA TRP A 609 12.55 -19.45 -8.96
C TRP A 609 12.45 -19.83 -7.47
N ASP A 610 12.50 -18.82 -6.62
CA ASP A 610 12.40 -18.92 -5.16
C ASP A 610 11.79 -17.63 -4.62
N ASP A 611 11.08 -17.68 -3.49
CA ASP A 611 10.42 -16.55 -2.83
C ASP A 611 11.41 -15.40 -2.51
N ALA A 612 12.63 -15.76 -2.14
CA ALA A 612 13.77 -14.86 -1.93
C ALA A 612 15.07 -15.51 -2.46
N PRO A 613 15.43 -15.29 -3.74
CA PRO A 613 16.50 -16.05 -4.39
C PRO A 613 17.93 -15.53 -4.10
N GLY A 614 18.09 -14.65 -3.12
CA GLY A 614 19.37 -14.09 -2.69
C GLY A 614 20.00 -13.13 -3.70
N LYS A 615 21.33 -13.18 -3.82
CA LYS A 615 22.12 -12.24 -4.64
C LYS A 615 21.67 -12.26 -6.10
N ILE A 616 21.48 -11.09 -6.69
CA ILE A 616 21.10 -10.94 -8.10
C ILE A 616 22.32 -10.52 -8.91
N MET A 617 22.44 -11.03 -10.14
CA MET A 617 23.62 -10.82 -10.98
C MET A 617 23.30 -10.40 -12.42
N LEU A 618 22.05 -10.51 -12.86
CA LEU A 618 21.65 -10.16 -14.23
C LEU A 618 20.87 -8.84 -14.25
N TYR A 619 21.56 -7.81 -14.75
CA TYR A 619 21.03 -6.47 -14.94
C TYR A 619 21.27 -6.01 -16.38
N ASN A 620 20.48 -5.05 -16.85
CA ASN A 620 20.87 -4.24 -18.00
C ASN A 620 21.80 -3.09 -17.58
N LYS A 621 22.36 -2.37 -18.57
CA LYS A 621 23.22 -1.19 -18.35
C LYS A 621 22.57 -0.06 -17.53
N ASP A 622 21.23 -0.05 -17.43
CA ASP A 622 20.46 0.96 -16.70
C ASP A 622 20.12 0.52 -15.27
N GLY A 623 20.61 -0.65 -14.83
CA GLY A 623 20.36 -1.20 -13.49
C GLY A 623 18.96 -1.81 -13.30
N LEU A 624 18.28 -2.19 -14.38
CA LEU A 624 17.04 -2.99 -14.34
C LEU A 624 17.38 -4.47 -14.22
N VAL A 625 16.69 -5.18 -13.34
CA VAL A 625 16.89 -6.61 -13.05
C VAL A 625 16.13 -7.50 -14.04
N THR A 626 16.78 -8.56 -14.51
CA THR A 626 16.13 -9.64 -15.27
C THR A 626 15.11 -10.37 -14.38
N PRO A 627 13.82 -10.41 -14.75
CA PRO A 627 12.78 -11.04 -13.94
C PRO A 627 12.98 -12.56 -13.84
N PRO A 628 12.47 -13.19 -12.77
CA PRO A 628 12.39 -14.64 -12.68
C PRO A 628 11.59 -15.24 -13.85
N PHE A 629 11.97 -16.44 -14.26
CA PHE A 629 11.22 -17.21 -15.27
C PHE A 629 11.39 -18.71 -15.04
N ARG A 630 10.50 -19.48 -15.68
CA ARG A 630 10.66 -20.92 -15.85
C ARG A 630 10.17 -21.37 -17.21
N THR A 631 10.61 -22.53 -17.66
CA THR A 631 10.20 -23.13 -18.94
C THR A 631 9.24 -24.31 -18.78
N ASP A 632 9.13 -24.85 -17.56
CA ASP A 632 8.29 -26.00 -17.28
C ASP A 632 6.83 -25.60 -17.00
N THR A 633 5.90 -26.49 -17.35
CA THR A 633 4.49 -26.40 -16.94
C THR A 633 4.30 -27.08 -15.59
N LEU A 634 3.75 -26.34 -14.62
CA LEU A 634 3.36 -26.89 -13.31
C LEU A 634 2.10 -27.73 -13.42
#